data_AF-A0A3D8S802-F1
#
_entry.id   AF-A0A3D8S802-F1
#
_cell.length_a   1.000
_cell.length_b   1.000
_cell.length_c   1.000
_cell.angle_alpha   90.00
_cell.angle_beta   90.00
_cell.angle_gamma   90.00
#
_symmetry.space_group_name_H-M   'P 1'
#
loop_
_entity.id
_entity.type
_entity.pdbx_description
1 polymer ?
#
loop_
_entity_poly.entity_id
_entity_poly.type
_entity_poly.pdbx_seq_one_letter_code
_entity_poly.pdbx_strand_id
1 'polypeptide(L)'
;MFKNILSKRHVSESTAPAAPIPGAEYAPPLPELDAQGKEIPAAHATGISEGIETSTRLDQLQTFKKTHQWDYNLDYDDIEAVNKVVDSGDTEKEANFEHALLEEDSPYFEVRASVRNYDEDVPANTIRAWVIGMILTTLISGMNMLFSLHSPSVTLQVYVVQLLSYPVGVFCATMLPNKQMNTFGLRWNLNPGPFNIKEHAIIVMMGNASYGNGAAYATDILLAQKVYYNSNFGWGFQMLLVLTTQCLGFGLAGLCRSLLVWPAAMIWPQCLANTSLMYALHNHQPGEESANGWKIGRYKYFLYVVLGSFIWCWFPQVLAQGLTAFNWIVWIAPNNLVVNQIFGNESGFGLIPITFDWNGVIGYVTSPLPFPLFTIVNTVIGVVVFFLIGGLGIKYTGSWYSDYLPISSTHAFDNTGSLYNTTQILTPNKLLDVEAYRAYSPIFLATFFTICYGMSFATLSAVIVHTAIFHSQEIWVRFKTARNQDADVHLKMMKKYDDAPSWWFGALFIVMLALSFVTVLVWPTFLEWWPMVIAMLISLVFLIPLGMIQGITNIQIGLNVLTEFMIGYMLPGRPIAMMCFKTYGYITMAQALGFVQDMKLGHYLKVPPKVTFWAQFIATIWSSIVQVLVYNWALSNIPDLCSSDQVSHYTCPGASVYGTASVLWGLIGPARIFGAGATYSALQYFWLMGAAFPVITYFAAKRWPSSPIRYLHWPIIFGGSGQIPPATVYNYLCWGVVGIFFNGFLKRRYKAWWARYNYITSAGLDTGLYIGLFFVFFIVQYNSLTLPQWFMNPPADGNPNITNAFNNLDSNGAAIKSTLAPGATFGPSHWE
;
A
#
# COMPACT_ATOMS: atom_id res chain seq x y z
N MET A 1 -24.37 7.42 29.46
CA MET A 1 -23.32 8.39 29.79
C MET A 1 -22.55 8.88 28.54
N PHE A 2 -23.22 9.03 27.38
CA PHE A 2 -22.61 9.46 26.10
C PHE A 2 -23.48 10.47 25.33
N LYS A 3 -24.40 11.15 26.03
CA LYS A 3 -25.30 12.18 25.46
C LYS A 3 -25.17 13.56 26.10
N ASN A 4 -24.38 13.69 27.18
CA ASN A 4 -24.25 14.93 27.95
C ASN A 4 -22.91 15.67 27.78
N ILE A 5 -22.04 15.26 26.85
CA ILE A 5 -20.75 15.93 26.58
C ILE A 5 -20.84 16.93 25.40
N LEU A 6 -21.93 16.92 24.61
CA LEU A 6 -22.10 17.84 23.47
C LEU A 6 -23.14 18.95 23.69
N SER A 7 -23.67 19.10 24.90
CA SER A 7 -24.71 20.08 25.20
C SER A 7 -24.41 20.78 26.53
N LYS A 8 -23.46 21.71 26.52
CA LYS A 8 -23.38 22.85 27.45
C LYS A 8 -22.30 23.83 26.97
N ARG A 9 -22.67 24.69 26.03
CA ARG A 9 -22.06 26.03 25.92
C ARG A 9 -22.59 26.84 27.09
N HIS A 10 -21.78 27.07 28.10
CA HIS A 10 -21.99 28.18 29.02
C HIS A 10 -20.74 29.05 29.09
N VAL A 11 -21.04 30.32 28.86
CA VAL A 11 -20.21 31.51 28.91
C VAL A 11 -19.71 31.70 30.34
N SER A 12 -18.42 31.97 30.51
CA SER A 12 -17.93 32.79 31.62
C SER A 12 -16.90 33.78 31.07
N GLU A 13 -17.21 35.05 31.30
CA GLU A 13 -16.51 36.25 30.87
C GLU A 13 -15.10 36.37 31.47
N SER A 14 -14.18 36.95 30.70
CA SER A 14 -13.15 37.92 31.13
C SER A 14 -11.88 37.80 30.29
N THR A 15 -11.90 38.38 29.08
CA THR A 15 -10.83 39.26 28.57
C THR A 15 -11.46 40.18 27.50
N ALA A 16 -11.19 41.47 27.62
CA ALA A 16 -11.88 42.56 26.92
C ALA A 16 -11.82 42.48 25.38
N PRO A 17 -12.83 43.03 24.67
CA PRO A 17 -12.95 42.97 23.22
C PRO A 17 -11.95 43.91 22.54
N ALA A 18 -11.17 43.40 21.60
CA ALA A 18 -10.51 44.24 20.62
C ALA A 18 -11.60 44.85 19.71
N ALA A 19 -11.56 46.19 19.58
CA ALA A 19 -12.48 46.98 18.79
C ALA A 19 -12.57 46.50 17.32
N PRO A 20 -13.72 46.66 16.66
CA PRO A 20 -13.88 46.30 15.26
C PRO A 20 -13.04 47.24 14.38
N ILE A 21 -12.15 46.68 13.56
CA ILE A 21 -11.55 47.40 12.44
C ILE A 21 -12.63 47.52 11.35
N PRO A 22 -13.08 48.72 10.98
CA PRO A 22 -13.99 48.92 9.87
C PRO A 22 -13.21 48.94 8.54
N GLY A 23 -13.67 48.19 7.54
CA GLY A 23 -13.30 48.37 6.14
C GLY A 23 -11.96 47.75 5.72
N ALA A 24 -12.04 46.54 5.15
CA ALA A 24 -11.07 46.07 4.17
C ALA A 24 -11.86 45.36 3.05
N GLU A 25 -12.64 46.15 2.32
CA GLU A 25 -12.85 45.86 0.89
C GLU A 25 -11.46 45.76 0.26
N TYR A 26 -11.23 44.71 -0.52
CA TYR A 26 -10.07 44.63 -1.40
C TYR A 26 -10.06 45.88 -2.28
N ALA A 27 -9.12 46.79 -2.03
CA ALA A 27 -8.86 47.88 -2.94
C ALA A 27 -8.35 47.30 -4.28
N PRO A 28 -8.93 47.67 -5.43
CA PRO A 28 -8.39 47.26 -6.72
C PRO A 28 -6.96 47.81 -6.89
N PRO A 29 -6.09 47.12 -7.64
CA PRO A 29 -4.74 47.60 -7.90
C PRO A 29 -4.79 48.99 -8.58
N LEU A 30 -3.90 49.88 -8.15
CA LEU A 30 -3.75 51.22 -8.74
C LEU A 30 -3.35 51.09 -10.23
N PRO A 31 -3.89 51.92 -11.13
CA PRO A 31 -3.54 51.89 -12.55
C PRO A 31 -2.06 52.27 -12.77
N GLU A 32 -1.36 51.53 -13.63
CA GLU A 32 -0.02 51.91 -14.08
C GLU A 32 -0.09 53.19 -14.92
N LEU A 33 0.68 54.19 -14.49
CA LEU A 33 0.83 55.47 -15.16
C LEU A 33 2.11 55.44 -16.00
N ASP A 34 2.07 56.00 -17.20
CA ASP A 34 3.27 56.20 -18.00
C ASP A 34 4.20 57.28 -17.40
N ALA A 35 5.38 57.46 -17.99
CA ALA A 35 6.37 58.47 -17.55
C ALA A 35 5.88 59.93 -17.66
N GLN A 36 4.65 60.16 -18.15
CA GLN A 36 4.00 61.45 -18.32
C GLN A 36 2.73 61.57 -17.45
N GLY A 37 2.43 60.59 -16.60
CA GLY A 37 1.31 60.62 -15.66
C GLY A 37 -0.05 60.37 -16.30
N LYS A 38 -0.12 59.71 -17.45
CA LYS A 38 -1.38 59.23 -18.05
C LYS A 38 -1.62 57.76 -17.76
N GLU A 39 -2.87 57.41 -17.49
CA GLU A 39 -3.33 56.01 -17.34
C GLU A 39 -3.07 55.25 -18.64
N ILE A 40 -2.37 54.12 -18.53
CA ILE A 40 -2.17 53.19 -19.64
C ILE A 40 -3.49 52.43 -19.84
N PRO A 41 -4.17 52.56 -21.00
CA PRO A 41 -5.38 51.80 -21.25
C PRO A 41 -5.05 50.31 -21.23
N ALA A 42 -5.74 49.53 -20.39
CA ALA A 42 -5.71 48.08 -20.48
C ALA A 42 -6.05 47.66 -21.92
N ALA A 43 -5.17 46.86 -22.53
CA ALA A 43 -5.33 46.43 -23.90
C ALA A 43 -6.67 45.69 -24.04
N HIS A 44 -7.65 46.34 -24.70
CA HIS A 44 -8.85 45.70 -25.17
C HIS A 44 -8.45 44.54 -26.10
N ALA A 45 -8.60 43.31 -25.60
CA ALA A 45 -8.60 42.14 -26.44
C ALA A 45 -9.74 42.28 -27.45
N THR A 46 -9.41 42.15 -28.73
CA THR A 46 -10.36 42.18 -29.85
C THR A 46 -11.41 41.08 -29.67
N GLY A 47 -12.68 41.48 -29.56
CA GLY A 47 -13.83 40.67 -29.15
C GLY A 47 -14.32 39.58 -30.12
N ILE A 48 -13.44 38.67 -30.54
CA ILE A 48 -13.84 37.43 -31.26
C ILE A 48 -13.32 36.16 -30.54
N SER A 49 -12.38 36.26 -29.59
CA SER A 49 -11.87 35.12 -28.80
C SER A 49 -12.53 34.93 -27.42
N GLU A 50 -13.11 35.97 -26.82
CA GLU A 50 -13.64 35.90 -25.44
C GLU A 50 -14.84 34.95 -25.31
N GLY A 51 -15.74 34.90 -26.30
CA GLY A 51 -16.93 34.03 -26.25
C GLY A 51 -16.62 32.52 -26.35
N ILE A 52 -15.53 32.15 -27.03
CA ILE A 52 -15.12 30.75 -27.17
C ILE A 52 -14.38 30.29 -25.90
N GLU A 53 -13.52 31.12 -25.32
CA GLU A 53 -12.85 30.81 -24.04
C GLU A 53 -13.82 30.75 -22.86
N THR A 54 -14.79 31.68 -22.75
CA THR A 54 -15.79 31.66 -21.67
C THR A 54 -16.73 30.46 -21.77
N SER A 55 -17.16 30.06 -22.97
CA SER A 55 -18.00 28.85 -23.14
C SER A 55 -17.26 27.56 -22.75
N THR A 56 -15.96 27.48 -23.05
CA THR A 56 -15.12 26.32 -22.70
C THR A 56 -14.89 26.22 -21.18
N ARG A 57 -14.70 27.37 -20.51
CA ARG A 57 -14.55 27.50 -19.06
C ARG A 57 -15.80 27.08 -18.28
N LEU A 58 -16.97 27.50 -18.77
CA LEU A 58 -18.26 27.15 -18.15
C LEU A 58 -18.53 25.63 -18.23
N ASP A 59 -18.16 24.98 -19.34
CA ASP A 59 -18.22 23.52 -19.49
C ASP A 59 -17.24 22.79 -18.53
N GLN A 60 -16.07 23.39 -18.23
CA GLN A 60 -15.08 22.83 -17.31
C GLN A 60 -15.57 22.84 -15.86
N LEU A 61 -16.13 23.95 -15.38
CA LEU A 61 -16.74 24.04 -14.05
C LEU A 61 -17.94 23.09 -13.87
N GLN A 62 -18.80 22.97 -14.89
CA GLN A 62 -19.92 22.02 -14.85
C GLN A 62 -19.44 20.57 -14.84
N THR A 63 -18.36 20.27 -15.57
CA THR A 63 -17.72 18.96 -15.56
C THR A 63 -17.11 18.68 -14.19
N PHE A 64 -16.41 19.66 -13.61
CA PHE A 64 -15.83 19.57 -12.27
C PHE A 64 -16.89 19.27 -11.21
N LYS A 65 -18.03 19.98 -11.23
CA LYS A 65 -19.18 19.73 -10.34
C LYS A 65 -19.68 18.29 -10.44
N LYS A 66 -19.83 17.76 -11.66
CA LYS A 66 -20.30 16.38 -11.88
C LYS A 66 -19.28 15.33 -11.43
N THR A 67 -17.99 15.55 -11.67
CA THR A 67 -16.96 14.54 -11.39
C THR A 67 -16.50 14.52 -9.93
N HIS A 68 -16.63 15.63 -9.19
CA HIS A 68 -16.11 15.76 -7.82
C HIS A 68 -17.18 15.72 -6.72
N GLN A 69 -18.44 15.47 -7.07
CA GLN A 69 -19.54 15.40 -6.09
C GLN A 69 -19.28 14.38 -4.96
N TRP A 70 -18.62 13.27 -5.28
CA TRP A 70 -18.32 12.18 -4.35
C TRP A 70 -16.84 12.13 -3.97
N ASP A 71 -16.10 13.22 -4.17
CA ASP A 71 -14.69 13.27 -3.79
C ASP A 71 -14.53 13.36 -2.26
N TYR A 72 -13.83 12.38 -1.70
CA TYR A 72 -13.56 12.26 -0.27
C TYR A 72 -12.46 13.22 0.21
N ASN A 73 -11.58 13.67 -0.70
CA ASN A 73 -10.43 14.52 -0.41
C ASN A 73 -10.74 16.02 -0.53
N LEU A 74 -11.92 16.39 -1.03
CA LEU A 74 -12.42 17.77 -1.04
C LEU A 74 -13.37 18.01 0.13
N ASP A 75 -13.16 19.12 0.85
CA ASP A 75 -14.05 19.52 1.93
C ASP A 75 -15.45 19.84 1.36
N TYR A 76 -16.50 19.51 2.12
CA TYR A 76 -17.89 19.72 1.67
C TYR A 76 -18.17 21.19 1.38
N ASP A 77 -17.59 22.07 2.19
CA ASP A 77 -17.76 23.51 2.05
C ASP A 77 -17.15 24.02 0.73
N ASP A 78 -16.05 23.41 0.27
CA ASP A 78 -15.43 23.74 -1.03
C ASP A 78 -16.32 23.29 -2.20
N ILE A 79 -16.87 22.07 -2.10
CA ILE A 79 -17.81 21.53 -3.10
C ILE A 79 -19.11 22.38 -3.12
N GLU A 80 -19.61 22.78 -1.96
CA GLU A 80 -20.80 23.62 -1.86
C GLU A 80 -20.53 25.05 -2.37
N ALA A 81 -19.34 25.60 -2.14
CA ALA A 81 -18.93 26.87 -2.71
C ALA A 81 -18.91 26.82 -4.24
N VAL A 82 -18.31 25.78 -4.84
CA VAL A 82 -18.35 25.53 -6.29
C VAL A 82 -19.80 25.44 -6.77
N ASN A 83 -20.64 24.68 -6.08
CA ASN A 83 -22.04 24.52 -6.45
C ASN A 83 -22.79 25.85 -6.44
N LYS A 84 -22.59 26.68 -5.41
CA LYS A 84 -23.21 28.00 -5.30
C LYS A 84 -22.76 28.96 -6.39
N VAL A 85 -21.48 28.92 -6.75
CA VAL A 85 -20.94 29.74 -7.83
C VAL A 85 -21.55 29.33 -9.17
N VAL A 86 -21.55 28.04 -9.49
CA VAL A 86 -22.16 27.49 -10.73
C VAL A 86 -23.68 27.71 -10.79
N ASP A 87 -24.37 27.60 -9.65
CA ASP A 87 -25.83 27.79 -9.60
C ASP A 87 -26.22 29.28 -9.63
N SER A 88 -25.27 30.21 -9.42
CA SER A 88 -25.50 31.65 -9.52
C SER A 88 -25.59 32.16 -10.96
N GLY A 89 -25.00 31.44 -11.92
CA GLY A 89 -24.98 31.81 -13.34
C GLY A 89 -24.21 33.09 -13.65
N ASP A 90 -23.38 33.57 -12.72
CA ASP A 90 -22.53 34.76 -12.86
C ASP A 90 -21.19 34.36 -13.48
N THR A 91 -21.06 34.59 -14.79
CA THR A 91 -19.91 34.16 -15.59
C THR A 91 -18.57 34.75 -15.15
N GLU A 92 -18.59 35.95 -14.54
CA GLU A 92 -17.35 36.62 -14.11
C GLU A 92 -16.86 36.07 -12.76
N LYS A 93 -17.77 35.78 -11.83
CA LYS A 93 -17.42 35.09 -10.58
C LYS A 93 -16.98 33.65 -10.81
N GLU A 94 -17.63 32.96 -11.75
CA GLU A 94 -17.24 31.61 -12.17
C GLU A 94 -15.81 31.60 -12.73
N ALA A 95 -15.49 32.50 -13.66
CA ALA A 95 -14.16 32.57 -14.27
C ALA A 95 -13.05 32.91 -13.25
N ASN A 96 -13.30 33.86 -12.33
CA ASN A 96 -12.33 34.23 -11.30
C ASN A 96 -12.10 33.09 -10.29
N PHE A 97 -13.15 32.37 -9.92
CA PHE A 97 -13.04 31.22 -9.03
C PHE A 97 -12.30 30.06 -9.71
N GLU A 98 -12.55 29.83 -10.99
CA GLU A 98 -11.85 28.82 -11.79
C GLU A 98 -10.35 29.11 -11.89
N HIS A 99 -9.97 30.37 -12.21
CA HIS A 99 -8.58 30.79 -12.29
C HIS A 99 -7.83 30.54 -10.96
N ALA A 100 -8.47 30.90 -9.84
CA ALA A 100 -7.90 30.70 -8.50
C ALA A 100 -7.83 29.22 -8.08
N LEU A 101 -8.76 28.37 -8.53
CA LEU A 101 -8.87 26.97 -8.09
C LEU A 101 -8.14 25.97 -9.00
N LEU A 102 -8.06 26.23 -10.31
CA LEU A 102 -7.60 25.28 -11.32
C LEU A 102 -6.37 25.75 -12.13
N GLU A 103 -6.11 27.06 -12.23
CA GLU A 103 -5.01 27.57 -13.07
C GLU A 103 -3.71 27.80 -12.33
N GLU A 104 -3.74 28.47 -11.17
CA GLU A 104 -2.51 28.80 -10.43
C GLU A 104 -1.95 27.62 -9.63
N ASP A 105 -2.83 26.72 -9.16
CA ASP A 105 -2.50 25.75 -8.15
C ASP A 105 -3.44 24.53 -8.16
N SER A 106 -3.05 23.44 -7.50
CA SER A 106 -3.89 22.25 -7.41
C SER A 106 -5.10 22.48 -6.47
N PRO A 107 -6.30 21.97 -6.80
CA PRO A 107 -7.46 22.09 -5.91
C PRO A 107 -7.22 21.38 -4.55
N TYR A 108 -6.42 20.32 -4.55
CA TYR A 108 -6.09 19.56 -3.34
C TYR A 108 -4.99 20.23 -2.52
N PHE A 109 -5.29 20.50 -1.25
CA PHE A 109 -4.36 21.12 -0.30
C PHE A 109 -3.07 20.30 -0.09
N GLU A 110 -3.19 18.98 -0.05
CA GLU A 110 -2.09 18.05 0.16
C GLU A 110 -1.08 18.11 -0.98
N VAL A 111 -1.57 18.25 -2.21
CA VAL A 111 -0.74 18.37 -3.41
C VAL A 111 -0.02 19.72 -3.40
N ARG A 112 -0.72 20.83 -3.13
CA ARG A 112 -0.11 22.18 -3.01
C ARG A 112 0.99 22.25 -1.95
N ALA A 113 0.81 21.56 -0.83
CA ALA A 113 1.80 21.52 0.23
C ALA A 113 3.09 20.77 -0.18
N SER A 114 2.99 19.84 -1.14
CA SER A 114 4.01 18.81 -1.39
C SER A 114 4.62 18.84 -2.78
N VAL A 115 4.01 19.55 -3.73
CA VAL A 115 4.38 19.60 -5.14
C VAL A 115 4.50 21.04 -5.59
N ARG A 116 5.60 21.40 -6.25
CA ARG A 116 5.81 22.73 -6.80
C ARG A 116 4.91 22.95 -8.03
N ASN A 117 4.37 24.16 -8.15
CA ASN A 117 3.57 24.62 -9.28
C ASN A 117 4.40 25.16 -10.47
N TYR A 118 5.71 24.88 -10.50
CA TYR A 118 6.60 25.22 -11.61
C TYR A 118 7.52 24.05 -11.97
N ASP A 119 8.12 24.10 -13.16
CA ASP A 119 9.08 23.12 -13.66
C ASP A 119 10.43 23.77 -13.99
N GLU A 120 11.52 23.03 -13.76
CA GLU A 120 12.89 23.43 -14.07
C GLU A 120 13.42 22.58 -15.24
N ASP A 121 13.98 23.22 -16.26
CA ASP A 121 14.48 22.52 -17.46
C ASP A 121 15.87 21.91 -17.23
N VAL A 122 15.90 20.82 -16.47
CA VAL A 122 17.11 20.09 -16.08
C VAL A 122 17.16 18.69 -16.70
N PRO A 123 18.35 18.15 -17.04
CA PRO A 123 18.46 16.85 -17.68
C PRO A 123 18.02 15.72 -16.73
N ALA A 124 17.11 14.88 -17.19
CA ALA A 124 16.67 13.70 -16.45
C ALA A 124 17.47 12.43 -16.86
N ASN A 125 17.63 12.20 -18.16
CA ASN A 125 18.24 11.00 -18.72
C ASN A 125 19.77 11.11 -18.82
N THR A 126 20.49 10.75 -17.75
CA THR A 126 21.96 10.84 -17.69
C THR A 126 22.60 9.49 -17.39
N ILE A 127 23.79 9.23 -17.94
CA ILE A 127 24.53 7.97 -17.70
C ILE A 127 24.76 7.77 -16.20
N ARG A 128 25.08 8.85 -15.47
CA ARG A 128 25.23 8.83 -14.01
C ARG A 128 23.99 8.29 -13.31
N ALA A 129 22.79 8.78 -13.65
CA ALA A 129 21.55 8.33 -13.04
C ALA A 129 21.31 6.83 -13.31
N TRP A 130 21.54 6.36 -14.54
CA TRP A 130 21.43 4.95 -14.90
C TRP A 130 22.41 4.06 -14.14
N VAL A 131 23.69 4.45 -14.04
CA VAL A 131 24.70 3.65 -13.34
C VAL A 131 24.36 3.52 -11.85
N ILE A 132 24.02 4.64 -11.20
CA ILE A 132 23.64 4.63 -9.77
C ILE A 132 22.37 3.79 -9.58
N GLY A 133 21.36 4.01 -10.41
CA GLY A 133 20.09 3.28 -10.36
C GLY A 133 20.26 1.78 -10.54
N MET A 134 21.08 1.33 -11.50
CA MET A 134 21.34 -0.10 -11.74
C MET A 134 22.15 -0.75 -10.61
N ILE A 135 23.14 -0.06 -10.05
CA ILE A 135 23.92 -0.58 -8.90
C ILE A 135 23.03 -0.74 -7.68
N LEU A 136 22.27 0.30 -7.31
CA LEU A 136 21.36 0.23 -6.16
C LEU A 136 20.26 -0.81 -6.39
N THR A 137 19.77 -0.94 -7.63
CA THR A 137 18.81 -1.99 -7.98
C THR A 137 19.39 -3.39 -7.78
N THR A 138 20.64 -3.61 -8.16
CA THR A 138 21.32 -4.89 -7.94
C THR A 138 21.45 -5.22 -6.45
N LEU A 139 21.94 -4.27 -5.66
CA LEU A 139 22.20 -4.49 -4.24
C LEU A 139 20.89 -4.71 -3.47
N ILE A 140 19.92 -3.82 -3.63
CA ILE A 140 18.71 -3.83 -2.79
C ILE A 140 17.74 -4.93 -3.22
N SER A 141 17.60 -5.23 -4.52
CA SER A 141 16.77 -6.37 -4.95
C SER A 141 17.34 -7.70 -4.45
N GLY A 142 18.67 -7.88 -4.51
CA GLY A 142 19.32 -9.07 -3.98
C GLY A 142 19.16 -9.20 -2.46
N MET A 143 19.32 -8.10 -1.73
CA MET A 143 19.10 -8.10 -0.27
C MET A 143 17.64 -8.39 0.10
N ASN A 144 16.67 -7.78 -0.56
CA ASN A 144 15.26 -8.04 -0.32
C ASN A 144 14.91 -9.51 -0.61
N MET A 145 15.49 -10.11 -1.65
CA MET A 145 15.35 -11.55 -1.90
C MET A 145 15.88 -12.38 -0.72
N LEU A 146 17.08 -12.09 -0.23
CA LEU A 146 17.66 -12.83 0.90
C LEU A 146 16.86 -12.64 2.20
N PHE A 147 16.47 -11.41 2.52
CA PHE A 147 15.72 -11.08 3.74
C PHE A 147 14.29 -11.63 3.72
N SER A 148 13.70 -11.85 2.55
CA SER A 148 12.39 -12.49 2.44
C SER A 148 12.39 -13.94 2.92
N LEU A 149 13.54 -14.63 2.88
CA LEU A 149 13.70 -16.00 3.33
C LEU A 149 13.90 -16.11 4.86
N HIS A 150 14.25 -15.01 5.52
CA HIS A 150 14.53 -14.94 6.95
C HIS A 150 13.27 -14.65 7.77
N SER A 151 13.23 -15.12 9.03
CA SER A 151 12.17 -14.82 10.00
C SER A 151 12.75 -14.14 11.23
N PRO A 152 12.32 -12.91 11.58
CA PRO A 152 11.33 -12.09 10.88
C PRO A 152 11.85 -11.59 9.52
N SER A 153 10.94 -11.42 8.55
CA SER A 153 11.27 -10.92 7.23
C SER A 153 11.42 -9.39 7.26
N VAL A 154 12.49 -8.87 6.65
CA VAL A 154 12.73 -7.43 6.53
C VAL A 154 12.63 -7.01 5.06
N THR A 155 11.89 -5.94 4.79
CA THR A 155 11.80 -5.38 3.43
C THR A 155 12.39 -3.97 3.41
N LEU A 156 13.44 -3.78 2.61
CA LEU A 156 14.01 -2.47 2.35
C LEU A 156 13.14 -1.71 1.34
N GLN A 157 12.56 -0.61 1.82
CA GLN A 157 11.70 0.27 1.04
C GLN A 157 12.49 1.28 0.20
N VAL A 158 11.82 1.90 -0.78
CA VAL A 158 12.44 2.87 -1.71
C VAL A 158 13.01 4.11 -1.04
N TYR A 159 12.52 4.50 0.15
CA TYR A 159 13.05 5.66 0.87
C TYR A 159 14.55 5.52 1.18
N VAL A 160 15.03 4.29 1.40
CA VAL A 160 16.46 4.01 1.57
C VAL A 160 17.23 4.31 0.29
N VAL A 161 16.68 3.92 -0.87
CA VAL A 161 17.25 4.26 -2.19
C VAL A 161 17.37 5.76 -2.33
N GLN A 162 16.28 6.49 -2.08
CA GLN A 162 16.23 7.94 -2.20
C GLN A 162 17.24 8.64 -1.27
N LEU A 163 17.47 8.12 -0.07
CA LEU A 163 18.50 8.68 0.81
C LEU A 163 19.92 8.36 0.33
N LEU A 164 20.18 7.11 -0.07
CA LEU A 164 21.52 6.66 -0.49
C LEU A 164 21.95 7.25 -1.83
N SER A 165 21.03 7.44 -2.78
CA SER A 165 21.34 7.98 -4.10
C SER A 165 21.72 9.46 -4.07
N TYR A 166 21.29 10.23 -3.07
CA TYR A 166 21.63 11.65 -2.97
C TYR A 166 23.13 11.92 -2.78
N PRO A 167 23.81 11.42 -1.71
CA PRO A 167 25.23 11.66 -1.52
C PRO A 167 26.08 11.03 -2.62
N VAL A 168 25.69 9.85 -3.13
CA VAL A 168 26.37 9.20 -4.26
C VAL A 168 26.23 10.04 -5.54
N GLY A 169 25.04 10.57 -5.82
CA GLY A 169 24.78 11.45 -6.96
C GLY A 169 25.59 12.73 -6.91
N VAL A 170 25.62 13.40 -5.75
CA VAL A 170 26.44 14.59 -5.51
C VAL A 170 27.93 14.29 -5.66
N PHE A 171 28.41 13.18 -5.10
CA PHE A 171 29.80 12.74 -5.25
C PHE A 171 30.17 12.43 -6.71
N CYS A 172 29.31 11.74 -7.45
CA CYS A 172 29.52 11.52 -8.88
C CYS A 172 29.50 12.83 -9.67
N ALA A 173 28.68 13.81 -9.29
CA ALA A 173 28.64 15.12 -9.93
C ALA A 173 29.89 15.97 -9.66
N THR A 174 30.60 15.75 -8.54
CA THR A 174 31.86 16.44 -8.27
C THR A 174 33.07 15.72 -8.88
N MET A 175 33.04 14.39 -8.97
CA MET A 175 34.18 13.58 -9.44
C MET A 175 34.19 13.33 -10.95
N LEU A 176 33.04 13.16 -11.60
CA LEU A 176 33.00 12.79 -13.02
C LEU A 176 33.35 13.98 -13.93
N PRO A 177 34.15 13.76 -14.98
CA PRO A 177 34.53 14.83 -15.90
C PRO A 177 33.33 15.30 -16.72
N ASN A 178 33.12 16.61 -16.77
CA ASN A 178 32.17 17.24 -17.69
C ASN A 178 32.82 17.37 -19.09
N LYS A 179 32.87 16.26 -19.82
CA LYS A 179 33.36 16.20 -21.20
C LYS A 179 32.26 15.64 -22.10
N GLN A 180 31.85 16.42 -23.10
CA GLN A 180 31.01 15.92 -24.19
C GLN A 180 31.85 15.02 -25.09
N MET A 181 31.48 13.75 -25.15
CA MET A 181 32.09 12.76 -26.02
C MET A 181 31.13 12.43 -27.16
N ASN A 182 31.68 12.20 -28.35
CA ASN A 182 30.91 11.80 -29.53
C ASN A 182 31.43 10.43 -29.98
N THR A 183 30.68 9.38 -29.67
CA THR A 183 30.98 8.02 -30.14
C THR A 183 29.91 7.61 -31.13
N PHE A 184 30.30 7.22 -32.34
CA PHE A 184 29.38 6.76 -33.40
C PHE A 184 28.23 7.73 -33.72
N GLY A 185 28.46 9.05 -33.61
CA GLY A 185 27.46 10.08 -33.89
C GLY A 185 26.51 10.41 -32.72
N LEU A 186 26.57 9.65 -31.62
CA LEU A 186 25.86 9.94 -30.38
C LEU A 186 26.71 10.85 -29.48
N ARG A 187 26.19 12.05 -29.21
CA ARG A 187 26.75 12.99 -28.23
C ARG A 187 26.27 12.59 -26.83
N TRP A 188 27.20 12.26 -25.94
CA TRP A 188 26.90 11.96 -24.54
C TRP A 188 27.87 12.64 -23.60
N ASN A 189 27.43 12.84 -22.36
CA ASN A 189 28.21 13.46 -21.30
C ASN A 189 28.01 12.67 -20.00
N LEU A 190 29.10 12.35 -19.32
CA LEU A 190 29.08 11.67 -18.03
C LEU A 190 28.58 12.57 -16.90
N ASN A 191 28.80 13.87 -17.03
CA ASN A 191 28.44 14.87 -16.03
C ASN A 191 27.85 16.12 -16.71
N PRO A 192 26.57 16.08 -17.12
CA PRO A 192 25.95 17.20 -17.83
C PRO A 192 25.67 18.42 -16.93
N GLY A 193 25.78 18.28 -15.61
CA GLY A 193 25.56 19.35 -14.64
C GLY A 193 25.47 18.84 -13.20
N PRO A 194 25.17 19.72 -12.23
CA PRO A 194 24.92 19.34 -10.85
C PRO A 194 23.86 18.25 -10.74
N PHE A 195 23.97 17.40 -9.72
CA PHE A 195 22.98 16.36 -9.47
C PHE A 195 21.62 16.99 -9.17
N ASN A 196 20.64 16.74 -10.02
CA ASN A 196 19.33 17.42 -9.96
C ASN A 196 18.20 16.48 -9.54
N ILE A 197 17.02 17.06 -9.32
CA ILE A 197 15.84 16.35 -8.84
C ILE A 197 15.31 15.29 -9.83
N LYS A 198 15.43 15.52 -11.14
CA LYS A 198 14.92 14.60 -12.17
C LYS A 198 15.82 13.37 -12.34
N GLU A 199 17.13 13.56 -12.29
CA GLU A 199 18.08 12.43 -12.20
C GLU A 199 17.81 11.59 -10.96
N HIS A 200 17.58 12.24 -9.82
CA HIS A 200 17.28 11.56 -8.57
C HIS A 200 15.95 10.80 -8.63
N ALA A 201 14.91 11.41 -9.21
CA ALA A 201 13.61 10.80 -9.40
C ALA A 201 13.68 9.51 -10.24
N ILE A 202 14.50 9.49 -11.30
CA ILE A 202 14.68 8.29 -12.14
C ILE A 202 15.29 7.15 -11.33
N ILE A 203 16.32 7.42 -10.51
CA ILE A 203 16.92 6.40 -9.64
C ILE A 203 15.89 5.80 -8.69
N VAL A 204 15.04 6.64 -8.08
CA VAL A 204 13.97 6.21 -7.17
C VAL A 204 12.91 5.38 -7.90
N MET A 205 12.48 5.80 -9.10
CA MET A 205 11.52 5.04 -9.92
C MET A 205 12.06 3.68 -10.36
N MET A 206 13.35 3.58 -10.69
CA MET A 206 13.98 2.29 -10.97
C MET A 206 13.87 1.36 -9.76
N GLY A 207 14.05 1.89 -8.55
CA GLY A 207 13.88 1.12 -7.31
C GLY A 207 12.44 0.67 -7.06
N ASN A 208 11.48 1.59 -7.15
CA ASN A 208 10.05 1.31 -6.97
C ASN A 208 9.55 0.20 -7.92
N ALA A 209 9.80 0.37 -9.21
CA ALA A 209 9.42 -0.58 -10.26
C ALA A 209 10.04 -1.97 -10.12
N SER A 210 11.17 -2.07 -9.41
CA SER A 210 11.99 -3.29 -9.35
C SER A 210 11.78 -4.11 -8.09
N TYR A 211 11.67 -3.44 -6.94
CA TYR A 211 11.63 -4.06 -5.60
C TYR A 211 10.88 -3.17 -4.59
N GLY A 212 10.06 -2.21 -5.05
CA GLY A 212 9.25 -1.37 -4.16
C GLY A 212 8.27 -2.17 -3.28
N ASN A 213 7.89 -3.38 -3.71
CA ASN A 213 7.09 -4.33 -2.94
C ASN A 213 7.93 -5.46 -2.30
N GLY A 214 9.25 -5.29 -2.19
CA GLY A 214 10.17 -6.30 -1.68
C GLY A 214 10.58 -7.34 -2.72
N ALA A 215 10.67 -8.60 -2.30
CA ALA A 215 11.00 -9.72 -3.17
C ALA A 215 9.85 -10.02 -4.17
N ALA A 216 10.20 -10.55 -5.33
CA ALA A 216 9.24 -10.89 -6.36
C ALA A 216 8.33 -12.02 -5.90
N TYR A 217 7.03 -11.77 -5.83
CA TYR A 217 6.01 -12.71 -5.34
C TYR A 217 6.10 -14.12 -5.94
N ALA A 218 6.54 -14.23 -7.20
CA ALA A 218 6.74 -15.51 -7.89
C ALA A 218 7.83 -16.41 -7.26
N THR A 219 8.79 -15.86 -6.51
CA THR A 219 9.84 -16.67 -5.86
C THR A 219 9.27 -17.53 -4.72
N ASP A 220 8.20 -17.08 -4.05
CA ASP A 220 7.46 -17.89 -3.07
C ASP A 220 6.82 -19.13 -3.73
N ILE A 221 6.37 -19.04 -4.99
CA ILE A 221 5.86 -20.19 -5.75
C ILE A 221 6.99 -21.18 -6.00
N LEU A 222 8.15 -20.69 -6.45
CA LEU A 222 9.31 -21.54 -6.73
C LEU A 222 9.76 -22.26 -5.47
N LEU A 223 9.78 -21.55 -4.34
CA LEU A 223 10.13 -22.11 -3.04
C LEU A 223 9.09 -23.10 -2.54
N ALA A 224 7.80 -22.77 -2.62
CA ALA A 224 6.72 -23.66 -2.23
C ALA A 224 6.71 -24.94 -3.09
N GLN A 225 6.93 -24.81 -4.40
CA GLN A 225 7.07 -25.94 -5.32
C GLN A 225 8.23 -26.86 -4.91
N LYS A 226 9.37 -26.29 -4.51
CA LYS A 226 10.55 -27.05 -4.10
C LYS A 226 10.38 -27.69 -2.72
N VAL A 227 9.86 -26.96 -1.74
CA VAL A 227 9.78 -27.38 -0.33
C VAL A 227 8.55 -28.25 -0.05
N TYR A 228 7.35 -27.83 -0.48
CA TYR A 228 6.10 -28.55 -0.18
C TYR A 228 5.82 -29.66 -1.19
N TYR A 229 6.18 -29.45 -2.45
CA TYR A 229 5.83 -30.39 -3.53
C TYR A 229 7.04 -31.18 -4.06
N ASN A 230 8.26 -30.94 -3.56
CA ASN A 230 9.50 -31.60 -4.01
C ASN A 230 9.66 -31.59 -5.54
N SER A 231 9.30 -30.47 -6.19
CA SER A 231 9.34 -30.31 -7.64
C SER A 231 10.27 -29.15 -8.04
N ASN A 232 11.02 -29.33 -9.13
CA ASN A 232 11.93 -28.30 -9.66
C ASN A 232 11.90 -28.31 -11.19
N PHE A 233 11.49 -27.20 -11.80
CA PHE A 233 11.38 -27.03 -13.25
C PHE A 233 12.61 -26.37 -13.90
N GLY A 234 13.66 -26.11 -13.12
CA GLY A 234 14.93 -25.57 -13.60
C GLY A 234 14.94 -24.07 -13.84
N TRP A 235 16.12 -23.54 -14.18
CA TRP A 235 16.39 -22.10 -14.29
C TRP A 235 15.54 -21.38 -15.34
N GLY A 236 15.28 -22.01 -16.48
CA GLY A 236 14.49 -21.39 -17.56
C GLY A 236 13.06 -21.04 -17.11
N PHE A 237 12.41 -21.95 -16.39
CA PHE A 237 11.08 -21.70 -15.82
C PHE A 237 11.11 -20.59 -14.77
N GLN A 238 12.06 -20.64 -13.84
CA GLN A 238 12.19 -19.64 -12.77
C GLN A 238 12.35 -18.22 -13.33
N MET A 239 13.25 -18.07 -14.33
CA MET A 239 13.50 -16.79 -15.00
C MET A 239 12.27 -16.27 -15.73
N LEU A 240 11.61 -17.11 -16.54
CA LEU A 240 10.44 -16.71 -17.31
C LEU A 240 9.25 -16.40 -16.40
N LEU A 241 9.03 -17.18 -15.34
CA LEU A 241 7.94 -16.95 -14.38
C LEU A 241 8.10 -15.61 -13.68
N VAL A 242 9.28 -15.32 -13.11
CA VAL A 242 9.53 -14.04 -12.43
C VAL A 242 9.46 -12.87 -13.41
N LEU A 243 10.09 -12.99 -14.58
CA LEU A 243 10.10 -11.92 -15.57
C LEU A 243 8.70 -11.58 -16.08
N THR A 244 7.93 -12.59 -16.49
CA THR A 244 6.60 -12.36 -17.05
C THR A 244 5.64 -11.82 -16.00
N THR A 245 5.66 -12.34 -14.77
CA THR A 245 4.77 -11.84 -13.70
C THR A 245 5.06 -10.40 -13.31
N GLN A 246 6.33 -9.97 -13.32
CA GLN A 246 6.71 -8.59 -13.00
C GLN A 246 6.48 -7.60 -14.16
N CYS A 247 6.66 -8.03 -15.42
CA CYS A 247 6.56 -7.13 -16.57
C CYS A 247 5.17 -7.09 -17.23
N LEU A 248 4.31 -8.09 -17.03
CA LEU A 248 3.01 -8.16 -17.70
C LEU A 248 2.07 -7.03 -17.26
N GLY A 249 2.13 -6.64 -15.98
CA GLY A 249 1.41 -5.47 -15.45
C GLY A 249 1.80 -4.15 -16.11
N PHE A 250 3.02 -4.02 -16.61
CA PHE A 250 3.48 -2.78 -17.23
C PHE A 250 2.68 -2.44 -18.49
N GLY A 251 2.32 -3.46 -19.27
CA GLY A 251 1.48 -3.30 -20.44
C GLY A 251 0.08 -2.75 -20.12
N LEU A 252 -0.51 -3.19 -19.00
CA LEU A 252 -1.82 -2.70 -18.55
C LEU A 252 -1.74 -1.30 -17.94
N ALA A 253 -0.64 -0.94 -17.27
CA ALA A 253 -0.42 0.39 -16.71
C ALA A 253 -0.57 1.49 -17.78
N GLY A 254 -0.09 1.24 -19.01
CA GLY A 254 -0.20 2.16 -20.14
C GLY A 254 -1.63 2.52 -20.53
N LEU A 255 -2.57 1.58 -20.38
CA LEU A 255 -4.00 1.76 -20.69
C LEU A 255 -4.72 2.65 -19.67
N CYS A 256 -4.21 2.69 -18.43
CA CYS A 256 -4.85 3.38 -17.33
C CYS A 256 -4.33 4.80 -17.07
N ARG A 257 -3.32 5.26 -17.81
CA ARG A 257 -2.68 6.58 -17.58
C ARG A 257 -3.66 7.74 -17.62
N SER A 258 -4.60 7.73 -18.56
CA SER A 258 -5.64 8.75 -18.68
C SER A 258 -6.65 8.75 -17.55
N LEU A 259 -6.84 7.62 -16.87
CA LEU A 259 -7.82 7.51 -15.78
C LEU A 259 -7.20 7.68 -14.41
N LEU A 260 -5.94 7.27 -14.24
CA LEU A 260 -5.28 7.15 -12.93
C LEU A 260 -4.11 8.12 -12.72
N VAL A 261 -3.50 8.67 -13.78
CA VAL A 261 -2.32 9.54 -13.66
C VAL A 261 -2.66 11.00 -13.93
N TRP A 262 -3.28 11.29 -15.07
CA TRP A 262 -3.56 12.67 -15.50
C TRP A 262 -4.59 13.40 -14.65
N PRO A 263 -5.66 12.77 -14.13
CA PRO A 263 -6.62 13.49 -13.32
C PRO A 263 -6.03 13.99 -11.99
N ALA A 264 -6.35 15.23 -11.63
CA ALA A 264 -5.95 15.83 -10.35
C ALA A 264 -6.52 15.07 -9.14
N ALA A 265 -7.74 14.53 -9.26
CA ALA A 265 -8.41 13.76 -8.20
C ALA A 265 -7.68 12.47 -7.79
N MET A 266 -6.82 11.95 -8.67
CA MET A 266 -5.95 10.82 -8.36
C MET A 266 -4.68 11.36 -7.72
N ILE A 267 -4.73 11.57 -6.41
CA ILE A 267 -3.67 12.23 -5.64
C ILE A 267 -2.43 11.34 -5.49
N TRP A 268 -2.63 10.03 -5.28
CA TRP A 268 -1.59 9.08 -4.88
C TRP A 268 -0.78 9.58 -3.67
N PRO A 269 -1.36 9.55 -2.45
CA PRO A 269 -0.76 10.19 -1.28
C PRO A 269 0.67 9.70 -0.96
N GLN A 270 1.00 8.44 -1.23
CA GLN A 270 2.38 7.94 -1.09
C GLN A 270 3.38 8.70 -1.98
N CYS A 271 2.99 9.13 -3.19
CA CYS A 271 3.85 9.92 -4.06
C CYS A 271 4.17 11.28 -3.45
N LEU A 272 3.24 11.89 -2.69
CA LEU A 272 3.47 13.18 -2.03
C LEU A 272 4.54 13.09 -0.93
N ALA A 273 4.63 11.93 -0.26
CA ALA A 273 5.70 11.68 0.69
C ALA A 273 7.07 11.60 -0.01
N ASN A 274 7.14 10.87 -1.13
CA ASN A 274 8.34 10.79 -1.97
C ASN A 274 8.77 12.17 -2.50
N THR A 275 7.84 12.99 -3.01
CA THR A 275 8.15 14.33 -3.53
C THR A 275 8.61 15.25 -2.42
N SER A 276 7.96 15.23 -1.26
CA SER A 276 8.32 16.06 -0.10
C SER A 276 9.73 15.76 0.40
N LEU A 277 10.10 14.48 0.50
CA LEU A 277 11.47 14.09 0.83
C LEU A 277 12.46 14.55 -0.25
N MET A 278 12.10 14.41 -1.52
CA MET A 278 12.95 14.80 -2.64
C MET A 278 13.28 16.29 -2.60
N TYR A 279 12.27 17.13 -2.38
CA TYR A 279 12.47 18.57 -2.22
C TYR A 279 13.25 18.91 -0.96
N ALA A 280 13.07 18.17 0.14
CA ALA A 280 13.84 18.39 1.36
C ALA A 280 15.33 18.07 1.18
N LEU A 281 15.68 17.06 0.38
CA LEU A 281 17.07 16.68 0.10
C LEU A 281 17.77 17.68 -0.82
N HIS A 282 17.06 18.23 -1.82
CA HIS A 282 17.64 19.15 -2.81
C HIS A 282 17.52 20.64 -2.43
N ASN A 283 16.62 21.02 -1.51
CA ASN A 283 16.50 22.40 -1.04
C ASN A 283 17.04 22.56 0.39
N HIS A 284 18.22 23.20 0.50
CA HIS A 284 18.89 23.45 1.78
C HIS A 284 18.64 24.87 2.33
N GLN A 285 17.77 25.66 1.70
CA GLN A 285 17.47 27.01 2.15
C GLN A 285 16.87 27.01 3.57
N PRO A 286 17.24 27.99 4.42
CA PRO A 286 16.59 28.20 5.70
C PRO A 286 15.09 28.43 5.52
N GLY A 287 14.29 28.07 6.52
CA GLY A 287 12.87 28.38 6.47
C GLY A 287 12.62 29.88 6.61
N GLU A 288 12.35 30.56 5.50
CA GLU A 288 12.04 32.00 5.51
C GLU A 288 10.74 32.29 6.28
N GLU A 289 9.73 31.42 6.18
CA GLU A 289 8.48 31.54 6.91
C GLU A 289 8.42 30.63 8.15
N SER A 290 7.88 31.14 9.26
CA SER A 290 7.67 30.32 10.47
C SER A 290 6.39 29.49 10.35
N ALA A 291 6.50 28.16 10.38
CA ALA A 291 5.35 27.28 10.46
C ALA A 291 4.96 27.06 11.92
N ASN A 292 3.90 27.74 12.40
CA ASN A 292 3.46 27.68 13.81
C ASN A 292 4.60 27.95 14.82
N GLY A 293 5.48 28.92 14.53
CA GLY A 293 6.64 29.26 15.37
C GLY A 293 7.91 28.43 15.12
N TRP A 294 7.83 27.37 14.31
CA TRP A 294 8.99 26.56 13.92
C TRP A 294 9.69 27.16 12.70
N LYS A 295 11.01 27.40 12.82
CA LYS A 295 11.87 27.93 11.75
C LYS A 295 12.91 26.92 11.21
N ILE A 296 12.85 25.67 11.67
CA ILE A 296 13.83 24.64 11.30
C ILE A 296 13.69 24.31 9.81
N GLY A 297 14.80 24.30 9.05
CA GLY A 297 14.78 23.89 7.65
C GLY A 297 14.34 22.43 7.46
N ARG A 298 13.65 22.13 6.36
CA ARG A 298 13.10 20.79 6.04
C ARG A 298 14.19 19.69 6.11
N TYR A 299 15.35 19.95 5.52
CA TYR A 299 16.50 19.03 5.53
C TYR A 299 17.04 18.74 6.95
N LYS A 300 17.26 19.79 7.76
CA LYS A 300 17.77 19.62 9.14
C LYS A 300 16.77 18.87 10.01
N TYR A 301 15.48 19.20 9.88
CA TYR A 301 14.41 18.50 10.58
C TYR A 301 14.39 17.01 10.21
N PHE A 302 14.48 16.69 8.91
CA PHE A 302 14.58 15.31 8.44
C PHE A 302 15.73 14.55 9.11
N LEU A 303 16.95 15.11 9.12
CA LEU A 303 18.11 14.45 9.73
C LEU A 303 17.94 14.21 11.23
N TYR A 304 17.34 15.15 11.97
CA TYR A 304 17.06 14.96 13.40
C TYR A 304 16.07 13.82 13.64
N VAL A 305 15.02 13.71 12.82
CA VAL A 305 14.05 12.62 12.92
C VAL A 305 14.68 11.28 12.55
N VAL A 306 15.49 11.23 11.48
CA VAL A 306 16.22 10.01 11.08
C VAL A 306 17.14 9.54 12.21
N LEU A 307 17.96 10.43 12.77
CA LEU A 307 18.87 10.07 13.86
C LEU A 307 18.11 9.63 15.11
N GLY A 308 17.03 10.33 15.46
CA GLY A 308 16.17 9.96 16.59
C GLY A 308 15.54 8.58 16.40
N SER A 309 14.97 8.31 15.22
CA SER A 309 14.37 7.01 14.88
C SER A 309 15.43 5.90 14.86
N PHE A 310 16.59 6.15 14.26
CA PHE A 310 17.71 5.21 14.22
C PHE A 310 18.19 4.84 15.61
N ILE A 311 18.35 5.80 16.53
CA ILE A 311 18.78 5.51 17.90
C ILE A 311 17.67 4.78 18.65
N TRP A 312 16.43 5.27 18.52
CA TRP A 312 15.29 4.73 19.25
C TRP A 312 15.00 3.27 18.86
N CYS A 313 15.13 2.87 17.59
CA CYS A 313 14.78 1.52 17.15
C CYS A 313 15.62 0.42 17.84
N TRP A 314 16.84 0.70 18.30
CA TRP A 314 17.63 -0.28 19.06
C TRP A 314 16.99 -0.66 20.39
N PHE A 315 16.20 0.24 20.98
CA PHE A 315 15.51 -0.03 22.23
C PHE A 315 14.46 -1.13 22.07
N PRO A 316 13.38 -0.96 21.29
CA PRO A 316 12.38 -2.00 21.13
C PRO A 316 12.85 -3.20 20.30
N GLN A 317 13.91 -3.12 19.50
CA GLN A 317 14.36 -4.27 18.69
C GLN A 317 15.41 -5.14 19.40
N VAL A 318 16.24 -4.57 20.27
CA VAL A 318 17.42 -5.25 20.85
C VAL A 318 17.42 -5.16 22.37
N LEU A 319 17.28 -3.97 22.94
CA LEU A 319 17.46 -3.77 24.38
C LEU A 319 16.23 -4.14 25.21
N ALA A 320 15.02 -3.99 24.68
CA ALA A 320 13.76 -4.09 25.39
C ALA A 320 12.59 -4.49 24.45
N GLN A 321 12.59 -5.72 23.95
CA GLN A 321 11.62 -6.20 22.96
C GLN A 321 10.14 -6.11 23.38
N GLY A 322 9.85 -6.16 24.68
CA GLY A 322 8.50 -5.96 25.22
C GLY A 322 7.93 -4.56 24.98
N LEU A 323 8.74 -3.59 24.54
CA LEU A 323 8.27 -2.27 24.10
C LEU A 323 7.58 -2.29 22.73
N THR A 324 7.84 -3.30 21.91
CA THR A 324 7.19 -3.50 20.60
C THR A 324 5.70 -3.76 20.77
N ALA A 325 5.35 -4.60 21.76
CA ALA A 325 3.98 -4.85 22.17
C ALA A 325 3.82 -4.58 23.67
N PHE A 326 3.55 -3.32 24.04
CA PHE A 326 3.50 -2.91 25.44
C PHE A 326 2.20 -3.37 26.12
N ASN A 327 2.19 -4.62 26.58
CA ASN A 327 1.01 -5.30 27.09
C ASN A 327 1.11 -5.63 28.58
N TRP A 328 1.19 -4.58 29.40
CA TRP A 328 1.37 -4.70 30.85
C TRP A 328 0.25 -5.49 31.57
N ILE A 329 -0.95 -5.57 30.99
CA ILE A 329 -2.07 -6.32 31.59
C ILE A 329 -1.82 -7.83 31.51
N VAL A 330 -1.34 -8.32 30.37
CA VAL A 330 -0.99 -9.73 30.20
C VAL A 330 0.20 -10.10 31.09
N TRP A 331 1.11 -9.16 31.36
CA TRP A 331 2.23 -9.38 32.28
C TRP A 331 1.79 -9.54 33.75
N ILE A 332 0.70 -8.90 34.17
CA ILE A 332 0.16 -9.04 35.52
C ILE A 332 -0.53 -10.39 35.70
N ALA A 333 -1.23 -10.87 34.67
CA ALA A 333 -1.99 -12.12 34.70
C ALA A 333 -1.61 -13.07 33.55
N PRO A 334 -0.37 -13.57 33.51
CA PRO A 334 0.18 -14.30 32.36
C PRO A 334 -0.53 -15.63 32.07
N ASN A 335 -1.11 -16.26 33.10
CA ASN A 335 -1.79 -17.55 33.02
C ASN A 335 -3.32 -17.44 32.98
N ASN A 336 -3.89 -16.22 32.97
CA ASN A 336 -5.34 -16.06 32.89
C ASN A 336 -5.79 -16.12 31.43
N LEU A 337 -6.55 -17.16 31.08
CA LEU A 337 -7.03 -17.40 29.73
C LEU A 337 -7.77 -16.19 29.13
N VAL A 338 -8.74 -15.63 29.84
CA VAL A 338 -9.60 -14.54 29.31
C VAL A 338 -8.79 -13.26 29.12
N VAL A 339 -7.89 -12.96 30.07
CA VAL A 339 -7.01 -11.78 29.96
C VAL A 339 -6.11 -11.89 28.74
N ASN A 340 -5.48 -13.05 28.52
CA ASN A 340 -4.61 -13.29 27.38
C ASN A 340 -5.40 -13.29 26.05
N GLN A 341 -6.62 -13.83 26.03
CA GLN A 341 -7.47 -13.76 24.83
C GLN A 341 -7.84 -12.32 24.46
N ILE A 342 -8.27 -11.51 25.43
CA ILE A 342 -8.80 -10.16 25.17
C ILE A 342 -7.68 -9.14 24.94
N PHE A 343 -6.63 -9.18 25.75
CA PHE A 343 -5.57 -8.18 25.73
C PHE A 343 -4.32 -8.63 24.99
N GLY A 344 -4.13 -9.94 24.79
CA GLY A 344 -3.00 -10.50 24.04
C GLY A 344 -2.85 -9.90 22.65
N ASN A 345 -1.62 -9.58 22.27
CA ASN A 345 -1.25 -8.88 21.04
C ASN A 345 -0.87 -9.82 19.88
N GLU A 346 -0.41 -11.04 20.17
CA GLU A 346 0.02 -12.01 19.15
C GLU A 346 -1.13 -12.92 18.72
N SER A 347 -1.64 -13.71 19.67
CA SER A 347 -2.69 -14.72 19.44
C SER A 347 -4.09 -14.22 19.80
N GLY A 348 -4.20 -13.14 20.58
CA GLY A 348 -5.44 -12.55 21.09
C GLY A 348 -6.03 -11.37 20.28
N PHE A 349 -6.93 -10.59 20.90
CA PHE A 349 -7.63 -9.46 20.28
C PHE A 349 -6.85 -8.14 20.26
N GLY A 350 -5.86 -7.96 21.14
CA GLY A 350 -4.97 -6.79 21.12
C GLY A 350 -5.64 -5.44 21.42
N LEU A 351 -6.56 -5.38 22.39
CA LEU A 351 -7.41 -4.19 22.63
C LEU A 351 -6.68 -2.91 23.09
N ILE A 352 -5.44 -2.99 23.56
CA ILE A 352 -4.68 -1.83 24.04
C ILE A 352 -3.59 -1.50 23.02
N PRO A 353 -3.81 -0.53 22.13
CA PRO A 353 -2.87 -0.20 21.06
C PRO A 353 -1.77 0.75 21.54
N ILE A 354 -0.93 0.29 22.46
CA ILE A 354 0.23 1.05 22.93
C ILE A 354 1.47 0.31 22.45
N THR A 355 2.16 0.90 21.48
CA THR A 355 3.49 0.47 21.03
C THR A 355 4.47 1.62 21.19
N PHE A 356 5.71 1.29 21.53
CA PHE A 356 6.83 2.23 21.51
C PHE A 356 7.79 1.94 20.35
N ASP A 357 7.37 1.08 19.41
CA ASP A 357 8.16 0.67 18.27
C ASP A 357 7.52 1.13 16.96
N TRP A 358 8.27 1.87 16.17
CA TRP A 358 7.79 2.30 14.86
C TRP A 358 7.55 1.10 13.93
N ASN A 359 8.32 0.02 14.07
CA ASN A 359 8.11 -1.19 13.28
C ASN A 359 6.76 -1.85 13.62
N GLY A 360 6.35 -1.88 14.90
CA GLY A 360 5.02 -2.33 15.31
C GLY A 360 3.86 -1.53 14.68
N VAL A 361 4.08 -0.25 14.36
CA VAL A 361 3.10 0.62 13.68
C VAL A 361 3.07 0.38 12.17
N ILE A 362 4.23 0.35 11.52
CA ILE A 362 4.31 0.39 10.04
C ILE A 362 4.58 -0.95 9.36
N GLY A 363 5.02 -1.97 10.11
CA GLY A 363 5.59 -3.20 9.56
C GLY A 363 4.69 -3.95 8.59
N TYR A 364 3.36 -3.85 8.76
CA TYR A 364 2.38 -4.51 7.89
C TYR A 364 1.52 -3.55 7.05
N VAL A 365 1.31 -2.33 7.52
CA VAL A 365 0.33 -1.38 6.97
C VAL A 365 0.96 -0.10 6.43
N THR A 366 2.30 -0.06 6.39
CA THR A 366 3.11 1.11 5.99
C THR A 366 2.86 2.33 6.88
N SER A 367 3.51 3.45 6.57
CA SER A 367 3.41 4.66 7.38
C SER A 367 1.99 5.24 7.34
N PRO A 368 1.35 5.56 8.49
CA PRO A 368 -0.01 6.12 8.51
C PRO A 368 -0.10 7.59 8.06
N LEU A 369 1.02 8.32 8.08
CA LEU A 369 1.04 9.77 7.84
C LEU A 369 0.64 10.17 6.41
N PRO A 370 1.05 9.43 5.35
CA PRO A 370 0.55 9.62 3.99
C PRO A 370 -0.95 9.39 3.81
N PHE A 371 -1.59 8.58 4.66
CA PHE A 371 -2.99 8.18 4.45
C PHE A 371 -3.95 9.31 4.82
N PRO A 372 -4.96 9.61 3.97
CA PRO A 372 -6.03 10.53 4.32
C PRO A 372 -6.77 10.08 5.59
N LEU A 373 -7.29 11.06 6.36
CA LEU A 373 -7.97 10.78 7.63
C LEU A 373 -9.19 9.87 7.45
N PHE A 374 -10.00 10.09 6.41
CA PHE A 374 -11.19 9.27 6.18
C PHE A 374 -10.79 7.82 5.91
N THR A 375 -9.71 7.57 5.17
CA THR A 375 -9.20 6.22 4.93
C THR A 375 -8.86 5.53 6.24
N ILE A 376 -8.07 6.18 7.09
CA ILE A 376 -7.64 5.63 8.40
C ILE A 376 -8.87 5.29 9.26
N VAL A 377 -9.82 6.21 9.35
CA VAL A 377 -11.04 6.02 10.14
C VAL A 377 -11.89 4.87 9.59
N ASN A 378 -12.06 4.74 8.28
CA ASN A 378 -12.81 3.63 7.68
C ASN A 378 -12.13 2.27 7.94
N THR A 379 -10.81 2.18 7.83
CA THR A 379 -10.06 0.96 8.17
C THR A 379 -10.24 0.58 9.63
N VAL A 380 -10.12 1.55 10.55
CA VAL A 380 -10.33 1.31 11.99
C VAL A 380 -11.77 0.89 12.29
N ILE A 381 -12.77 1.47 11.61
CA ILE A 381 -14.17 1.02 11.71
C ILE A 381 -14.28 -0.46 11.29
N GLY A 382 -13.66 -0.85 10.18
CA GLY A 382 -13.62 -2.25 9.73
C GLY A 382 -13.04 -3.19 10.77
N VAL A 383 -11.91 -2.82 11.36
CA VAL A 383 -11.23 -3.59 12.42
C VAL A 383 -12.12 -3.72 13.66
N VAL A 384 -12.72 -2.62 14.12
CA VAL A 384 -13.57 -2.62 15.33
C VAL A 384 -14.86 -3.43 15.09
N VAL A 385 -15.53 -3.25 13.96
CA VAL A 385 -16.82 -3.90 13.70
C VAL A 385 -16.65 -5.39 13.42
N PHE A 386 -15.72 -5.77 12.55
CA PHE A 386 -15.64 -7.16 12.09
C PHE A 386 -14.68 -8.00 12.91
N PHE A 387 -13.50 -7.49 13.25
CA PHE A 387 -12.52 -8.28 14.01
C PHE A 387 -12.78 -8.23 15.50
N LEU A 388 -13.02 -7.05 16.10
CA LEU A 388 -13.31 -6.99 17.53
C LEU A 388 -14.73 -7.48 17.83
N ILE A 389 -15.77 -6.79 17.35
CA ILE A 389 -17.15 -7.16 17.70
C ILE A 389 -17.52 -8.51 17.06
N GLY A 390 -17.28 -8.68 15.76
CA GLY A 390 -17.56 -9.94 15.06
C GLY A 390 -16.73 -11.11 15.59
N GLY A 391 -15.42 -10.91 15.83
CA GLY A 391 -14.56 -11.94 16.39
C GLY A 391 -14.92 -12.34 17.81
N LEU A 392 -15.31 -11.38 18.67
CA LEU A 392 -15.85 -11.70 20.00
C LEU A 392 -17.12 -12.54 19.88
N GLY A 393 -18.02 -12.17 18.96
CA GLY A 393 -19.22 -12.94 18.65
C GLY A 393 -18.92 -14.38 18.27
N ILE A 394 -18.01 -14.61 17.32
CA ILE A 394 -17.62 -15.97 16.88
C ILE A 394 -16.95 -16.73 18.03
N LYS A 395 -15.93 -16.13 18.67
CA LYS A 395 -15.11 -16.80 19.68
C LYS A 395 -15.92 -17.23 20.91
N TYR A 396 -16.83 -16.39 21.40
CA TYR A 396 -17.59 -16.70 22.62
C TYR A 396 -18.89 -17.47 22.37
N THR A 397 -19.39 -17.50 21.14
CA THR A 397 -20.50 -18.41 20.75
C THR A 397 -20.02 -19.81 20.40
N GLY A 398 -18.71 -20.02 20.22
CA GLY A 398 -18.15 -21.31 19.77
C GLY A 398 -18.43 -21.61 18.30
N SER A 399 -18.80 -20.59 17.51
CA SER A 399 -19.11 -20.75 16.09
C SER A 399 -17.90 -21.27 15.31
N TRP A 400 -18.13 -22.17 14.35
CA TRP A 400 -17.07 -22.84 13.56
C TRP A 400 -15.99 -23.51 14.41
N TYR A 401 -16.37 -24.05 15.57
CA TYR A 401 -15.46 -24.75 16.49
C TYR A 401 -14.31 -23.88 17.01
N SER A 402 -14.51 -22.55 17.06
CA SER A 402 -13.48 -21.59 17.50
C SER A 402 -12.97 -21.80 18.93
N ASP A 403 -13.68 -22.56 19.77
CA ASP A 403 -13.28 -22.85 21.15
C ASP A 403 -11.97 -23.66 21.23
N TYR A 404 -11.70 -24.49 20.23
CA TYR A 404 -10.51 -25.35 20.12
C TYR A 404 -9.34 -24.69 19.38
N LEU A 405 -9.53 -23.47 18.87
CA LEU A 405 -8.60 -22.79 17.97
C LEU A 405 -8.13 -21.45 18.56
N PRO A 406 -6.93 -20.96 18.20
CA PRO A 406 -6.49 -19.62 18.58
C PRO A 406 -7.36 -18.54 17.90
N ILE A 407 -7.38 -17.33 18.47
CA ILE A 407 -8.11 -16.19 17.88
C ILE A 407 -7.40 -15.70 16.62
N SER A 408 -6.08 -15.53 16.70
CA SER A 408 -5.20 -15.12 15.60
C SER A 408 -4.14 -16.19 15.33
N SER A 409 -4.03 -16.63 14.07
CA SER A 409 -2.95 -17.51 13.59
C SER A 409 -2.91 -17.50 12.06
N THR A 410 -1.72 -17.66 11.48
CA THR A 410 -1.50 -17.82 10.03
C THR A 410 -1.60 -19.28 9.56
N HIS A 411 -1.70 -20.24 10.50
CA HIS A 411 -1.72 -21.66 10.20
C HIS A 411 -3.14 -22.22 10.12
N ALA A 412 -3.28 -23.34 9.41
CA ALA A 412 -4.49 -24.15 9.39
C ALA A 412 -4.35 -25.38 10.31
N PHE A 413 -5.48 -25.83 10.86
CA PHE A 413 -5.54 -26.88 11.88
C PHE A 413 -6.38 -28.07 11.41
N ASP A 414 -6.09 -29.25 11.95
CA ASP A 414 -6.91 -30.45 11.81
C ASP A 414 -7.93 -30.61 12.96
N ASN A 415 -8.73 -31.66 12.90
CA ASN A 415 -9.77 -32.03 13.86
C ASN A 415 -9.23 -32.45 15.23
N THR A 416 -7.91 -32.55 15.40
CA THR A 416 -7.24 -32.77 16.69
C THR A 416 -6.73 -31.46 17.29
N GLY A 417 -6.80 -30.35 16.55
CA GLY A 417 -6.27 -29.04 16.94
C GLY A 417 -4.78 -28.89 16.68
N SER A 418 -4.15 -29.84 15.96
CA SER A 418 -2.76 -29.77 15.55
C SER A 418 -2.63 -29.11 14.17
N LEU A 419 -1.41 -28.74 13.79
CA LEU A 419 -1.13 -28.16 12.46
C LEU A 419 -1.50 -29.16 11.36
N TYR A 420 -2.21 -28.67 10.34
CA TYR A 420 -2.75 -29.53 9.28
C TYR A 420 -1.63 -30.17 8.44
N ASN A 421 -1.56 -31.51 8.45
CA ASN A 421 -0.53 -32.24 7.71
C ASN A 421 -0.96 -32.54 6.26
N THR A 422 -0.42 -31.76 5.34
CA THR A 422 -0.76 -31.81 3.91
C THR A 422 -0.28 -33.07 3.21
N THR A 423 0.80 -33.71 3.72
CA THR A 423 1.37 -34.91 3.10
C THR A 423 0.46 -36.13 3.19
N GLN A 424 -0.47 -36.13 4.16
CA GLN A 424 -1.42 -37.24 4.34
C GLN A 424 -2.51 -37.31 3.27
N ILE A 425 -2.76 -36.20 2.56
CA ILE A 425 -3.88 -36.08 1.59
C ILE A 425 -3.39 -35.90 0.15
N LEU A 426 -2.10 -36.15 -0.09
CA LEU A 426 -1.47 -36.01 -1.40
C LEU A 426 -1.21 -37.37 -2.05
N THR A 427 -1.67 -37.52 -3.28
CA THR A 427 -1.27 -38.62 -4.16
C THR A 427 0.21 -38.50 -4.55
N PRO A 428 0.84 -39.59 -5.07
CA PRO A 428 2.21 -39.53 -5.62
C PRO A 428 2.40 -38.45 -6.70
N ASN A 429 1.34 -38.16 -7.46
CA ASN A 429 1.31 -37.13 -8.50
C ASN A 429 1.02 -35.72 -7.97
N LYS A 430 1.04 -35.51 -6.64
CA LYS A 430 0.78 -34.22 -5.98
C LYS A 430 -0.62 -33.64 -6.23
N LEU A 431 -1.58 -34.51 -6.47
CA LEU A 431 -3.02 -34.21 -6.55
C LEU A 431 -3.72 -34.62 -5.25
N LEU A 432 -4.92 -34.10 -5.03
CA LEU A 432 -5.74 -34.44 -3.85
C LEU A 432 -6.14 -35.92 -3.89
N ASP A 433 -5.83 -36.64 -2.80
CA ASP A 433 -6.40 -37.95 -2.51
C ASP A 433 -7.66 -37.77 -1.67
N VAL A 434 -8.82 -38.02 -2.28
CA VAL A 434 -10.13 -37.80 -1.64
C VAL A 434 -10.40 -38.85 -0.54
N GLU A 435 -9.93 -40.08 -0.70
CA GLU A 435 -10.14 -41.12 0.31
C GLU A 435 -9.28 -40.86 1.54
N ALA A 436 -8.01 -40.50 1.33
CA ALA A 436 -7.12 -40.13 2.41
C ALA A 436 -7.60 -38.86 3.15
N TYR A 437 -8.14 -37.87 2.42
CA TYR A 437 -8.75 -36.68 3.01
C TYR A 437 -9.95 -37.01 3.91
N ARG A 438 -10.83 -37.92 3.47
CA ARG A 438 -11.99 -38.39 4.26
C ARG A 438 -11.56 -39.15 5.51
N ALA A 439 -10.45 -39.88 5.45
CA ALA A 439 -9.91 -40.62 6.58
C ALA A 439 -9.17 -39.74 7.59
N TYR A 440 -8.58 -38.62 7.15
CA TYR A 440 -7.78 -37.74 7.98
C TYR A 440 -8.61 -36.69 8.73
N SER A 441 -8.94 -35.57 8.08
CA SER A 441 -9.58 -34.42 8.75
C SER A 441 -10.06 -33.35 7.77
N PRO A 442 -11.19 -32.68 8.05
CA PRO A 442 -11.50 -31.39 7.44
C PRO A 442 -10.54 -30.32 7.97
N ILE A 443 -10.49 -29.17 7.29
CA ILE A 443 -9.59 -28.07 7.64
C ILE A 443 -10.31 -27.05 8.54
N PHE A 444 -9.60 -26.57 9.57
CA PHE A 444 -10.09 -25.55 10.50
C PHE A 444 -9.17 -24.34 10.52
N LEU A 445 -9.79 -23.17 10.68
CA LEU A 445 -9.12 -21.87 10.63
C LEU A 445 -9.34 -21.11 11.93
N ALA A 446 -8.31 -20.35 12.34
CA ALA A 446 -8.42 -19.40 13.44
C ALA A 446 -9.53 -18.35 13.20
N THR A 447 -10.04 -17.77 14.28
CA THR A 447 -11.19 -16.84 14.23
C THR A 447 -10.95 -15.67 13.27
N PHE A 448 -9.83 -14.96 13.42
CA PHE A 448 -9.51 -13.81 12.57
C PHE A 448 -9.22 -14.20 11.12
N PHE A 449 -8.60 -15.36 10.91
CA PHE A 449 -8.35 -15.85 9.55
C PHE A 449 -9.67 -16.14 8.82
N THR A 450 -10.64 -16.72 9.53
CA THR A 450 -11.99 -16.96 9.01
C THR A 450 -12.71 -15.66 8.65
N ILE A 451 -12.67 -14.65 9.53
CA ILE A 451 -13.27 -13.34 9.29
C ILE A 451 -12.61 -12.66 8.08
N CYS A 452 -11.29 -12.76 7.95
CA CYS A 452 -10.55 -12.19 6.82
C CYS A 452 -11.04 -12.72 5.46
N TYR A 453 -11.35 -14.02 5.35
CA TYR A 453 -11.95 -14.56 4.12
C TYR A 453 -13.35 -13.99 3.83
N GLY A 454 -14.20 -13.91 4.85
CA GLY A 454 -15.50 -13.22 4.71
C GLY A 454 -15.33 -11.78 4.24
N MET A 455 -14.47 -11.02 4.91
CA MET A 455 -14.16 -9.63 4.58
C MET A 455 -13.61 -9.48 3.16
N SER A 456 -12.78 -10.42 2.70
CA SER A 456 -12.28 -10.45 1.33
C SER A 456 -13.42 -10.59 0.31
N PHE A 457 -14.39 -11.48 0.55
CA PHE A 457 -15.59 -11.62 -0.30
C PHE A 457 -16.44 -10.34 -0.33
N ALA A 458 -16.65 -9.71 0.82
CA ALA A 458 -17.38 -8.43 0.91
C ALA A 458 -16.63 -7.31 0.19
N THR A 459 -15.30 -7.26 0.31
CA THR A 459 -14.47 -6.23 -0.34
C THR A 459 -14.62 -6.28 -1.85
N LEU A 460 -14.52 -7.46 -2.45
CA LEU A 460 -14.50 -7.62 -3.90
C LEU A 460 -15.83 -7.22 -4.55
N SER A 461 -16.96 -7.61 -3.94
CA SER A 461 -18.29 -7.15 -4.35
C SER A 461 -18.48 -5.65 -4.09
N ALA A 462 -18.03 -5.15 -2.94
CA ALA A 462 -18.12 -3.74 -2.61
C ALA A 462 -17.34 -2.87 -3.58
N VAL A 463 -16.14 -3.26 -4.01
CA VAL A 463 -15.34 -2.53 -5.01
C VAL A 463 -16.14 -2.31 -6.29
N ILE A 464 -16.70 -3.37 -6.87
CA ILE A 464 -17.44 -3.28 -8.14
C ILE A 464 -18.66 -2.36 -7.97
N VAL A 465 -19.47 -2.60 -6.94
CA VAL A 465 -20.72 -1.84 -6.74
C VAL A 465 -20.44 -0.39 -6.36
N HIS A 466 -19.44 -0.15 -5.51
CA HIS A 466 -19.03 1.19 -5.12
C HIS A 466 -18.51 1.98 -6.33
N THR A 467 -17.60 1.42 -7.12
CA THR A 467 -17.10 2.09 -8.33
C THR A 467 -18.21 2.31 -9.35
N ALA A 468 -19.13 1.35 -9.54
CA ALA A 468 -20.25 1.50 -10.47
C ALA A 468 -21.23 2.62 -10.05
N ILE A 469 -21.45 2.82 -8.76
CA ILE A 469 -22.42 3.82 -8.26
C ILE A 469 -21.79 5.20 -8.09
N PHE A 470 -20.61 5.28 -7.48
CA PHE A 470 -19.99 6.56 -7.11
C PHE A 470 -19.10 7.14 -8.22
N HIS A 471 -18.49 6.28 -9.04
CA HIS A 471 -17.44 6.68 -9.99
C HIS A 471 -17.74 6.41 -11.46
N SER A 472 -18.88 5.78 -11.80
CA SER A 472 -19.18 5.45 -13.21
C SER A 472 -19.25 6.66 -14.14
N GLN A 473 -19.84 7.76 -13.67
CA GLN A 473 -19.91 9.00 -14.45
C GLN A 473 -18.52 9.60 -14.68
N GLU A 474 -17.68 9.62 -13.65
CA GLU A 474 -16.28 10.08 -13.73
C GLU A 474 -15.48 9.23 -14.71
N ILE A 475 -15.58 7.91 -14.63
CA ILE A 475 -14.93 6.97 -15.55
C ILE A 475 -15.39 7.21 -16.98
N TRP A 476 -16.70 7.34 -17.20
CA TRP A 476 -17.25 7.50 -18.54
C TRP A 476 -16.84 8.83 -19.20
N VAL A 477 -16.90 9.93 -18.45
CA VAL A 477 -16.44 11.25 -18.92
C VAL A 477 -14.96 11.20 -19.25
N ARG A 478 -14.12 10.67 -18.36
CA ARG A 478 -12.67 10.61 -18.59
C ARG A 478 -12.27 9.67 -19.71
N PHE A 479 -13.02 8.59 -19.91
CA PHE A 479 -12.82 7.68 -21.03
C PHE A 479 -13.14 8.38 -22.37
N LYS A 480 -14.25 9.13 -22.43
CA LYS A 480 -14.64 9.90 -23.62
C LYS A 480 -13.65 11.01 -23.93
N THR A 481 -13.14 11.68 -22.90
CA THR A 481 -12.23 12.82 -23.01
C THR A 481 -10.76 12.41 -22.96
N ALA A 482 -10.42 11.11 -23.01
CA ALA A 482 -9.07 10.60 -22.78
C ALA A 482 -7.97 11.25 -23.64
N ARG A 483 -8.26 11.75 -24.84
CA ARG A 483 -7.28 12.46 -25.68
C ARG A 483 -7.16 13.96 -25.40
N ASN A 484 -8.24 14.59 -24.92
CA ASN A 484 -8.34 16.04 -24.75
C ASN A 484 -8.78 16.37 -23.31
N GLN A 485 -8.14 15.74 -22.32
CA GLN A 485 -8.48 15.97 -20.91
C GLN A 485 -8.16 17.40 -20.49
N ASP A 486 -9.03 17.94 -19.63
CA ASP A 486 -8.80 19.20 -18.94
C ASP A 486 -7.50 19.08 -18.15
N ALA A 487 -6.55 19.92 -18.52
CA ALA A 487 -5.21 19.85 -17.98
C ALA A 487 -5.16 20.63 -16.66
N ASP A 488 -4.93 19.90 -15.57
CA ASP A 488 -4.52 20.52 -14.31
C ASP A 488 -3.15 21.20 -14.47
N VAL A 489 -2.76 22.01 -13.49
CA VAL A 489 -1.49 22.75 -13.52
C VAL A 489 -0.27 21.85 -13.81
N HIS A 490 -0.29 20.61 -13.30
CA HIS A 490 0.78 19.64 -13.51
C HIS A 490 0.74 19.00 -14.92
N LEU A 491 -0.44 18.67 -15.46
CA LEU A 491 -0.57 18.19 -16.84
C LEU A 491 -0.21 19.28 -17.85
N LYS A 492 -0.58 20.56 -17.59
CA LYS A 492 -0.18 21.71 -18.42
C LYS A 492 1.35 21.77 -18.55
N MET A 493 2.08 21.65 -17.43
CA MET A 493 3.55 21.58 -17.44
C MET A 493 4.09 20.34 -18.16
N MET A 494 3.45 19.19 -17.97
CA MET A 494 3.87 17.93 -18.59
C MET A 494 3.72 17.91 -20.11
N LYS A 495 2.82 18.73 -20.69
CA LYS A 495 2.66 18.87 -22.16
C LYS A 495 3.93 19.34 -22.87
N LYS A 496 4.90 19.92 -22.15
CA LYS A 496 6.23 20.25 -22.69
C LYS A 496 7.02 18.99 -23.10
N TYR A 497 6.78 17.86 -22.45
CA TYR A 497 7.52 16.62 -22.68
C TYR A 497 6.75 15.69 -23.61
N ASP A 498 7.48 15.05 -24.53
CA ASP A 498 6.90 13.99 -25.35
C ASP A 498 6.41 12.84 -24.49
N ASP A 499 5.12 12.50 -24.64
CA ASP A 499 4.55 11.34 -23.97
C ASP A 499 5.09 10.01 -24.56
N ALA A 500 5.06 8.96 -23.73
CA ALA A 500 5.36 7.61 -24.17
C ALA A 500 4.20 7.08 -25.06
N PRO A 501 4.48 6.60 -26.29
CA PRO A 501 3.44 6.08 -27.15
C PRO A 501 2.71 4.89 -26.51
N SER A 502 1.37 4.90 -26.57
CA SER A 502 0.57 3.83 -25.94
C SER A 502 0.83 2.44 -26.54
N TRP A 503 1.29 2.38 -27.80
CA TRP A 503 1.64 1.12 -28.46
C TRP A 503 2.88 0.45 -27.86
N TRP A 504 3.79 1.18 -27.19
CA TRP A 504 4.93 0.57 -26.47
C TRP A 504 4.43 -0.38 -25.37
N PHE A 505 3.44 0.08 -24.61
CA PHE A 505 2.81 -0.72 -23.57
C PHE A 505 2.02 -1.90 -24.14
N GLY A 506 1.26 -1.68 -25.23
CA GLY A 506 0.51 -2.75 -25.90
C GLY A 506 1.42 -3.83 -26.50
N ALA A 507 2.51 -3.44 -27.18
CA ALA A 507 3.48 -4.39 -27.73
C ALA A 507 4.15 -5.20 -26.62
N LEU A 508 4.54 -4.55 -25.52
CA LEU A 508 5.12 -5.24 -24.38
C LEU A 508 4.13 -6.22 -23.74
N PHE A 509 2.87 -5.82 -23.58
CA PHE A 509 1.82 -6.69 -23.05
C PHE A 509 1.71 -7.98 -23.87
N ILE A 510 1.65 -7.86 -25.20
CA ILE A 510 1.52 -9.01 -26.11
C ILE A 510 2.74 -9.94 -25.99
N VAL A 511 3.96 -9.38 -25.95
CA VAL A 511 5.19 -10.17 -25.80
C VAL A 511 5.22 -10.90 -24.46
N MET A 512 4.91 -10.21 -23.35
CA MET A 512 4.92 -10.81 -22.02
C MET A 512 3.79 -11.83 -21.82
N LEU A 513 2.64 -11.61 -22.44
CA LEU A 513 1.53 -12.55 -22.47
C LEU A 513 1.89 -13.82 -23.27
N ALA A 514 2.53 -13.69 -24.43
CA ALA A 514 3.00 -14.84 -25.18
C ALA A 514 4.01 -15.66 -24.37
N LEU A 515 4.95 -15.00 -23.70
CA LEU A 515 5.92 -15.65 -22.81
C LEU A 515 5.27 -16.29 -21.56
N SER A 516 4.19 -15.72 -21.02
CA SER A 516 3.47 -16.34 -19.90
C SER A 516 2.77 -17.63 -20.32
N PHE A 517 2.18 -17.68 -21.53
CA PHE A 517 1.67 -18.94 -22.10
C PHE A 517 2.77 -19.99 -22.26
N VAL A 518 3.95 -19.60 -22.76
CA VAL A 518 5.09 -20.52 -22.86
C VAL A 518 5.48 -21.06 -21.49
N THR A 519 5.62 -20.19 -20.49
CA THR A 519 5.96 -20.57 -19.11
C THR A 519 5.01 -21.62 -18.53
N VAL A 520 3.72 -21.48 -18.81
CA VAL A 520 2.69 -22.35 -18.23
C VAL A 520 2.46 -23.64 -19.01
N LEU A 521 2.56 -23.60 -20.35
CA LEU A 521 2.22 -24.74 -21.20
C LEU A 521 3.41 -25.67 -21.50
N VAL A 522 4.64 -25.16 -21.47
CA VAL A 522 5.83 -25.98 -21.76
C VAL A 522 6.22 -26.86 -20.57
N TRP A 523 5.99 -26.37 -19.34
CA TRP A 523 6.29 -27.10 -18.11
C TRP A 523 5.01 -27.72 -17.52
N PRO A 524 5.13 -28.83 -16.74
CA PRO A 524 3.98 -29.52 -16.15
C PRO A 524 3.42 -28.77 -14.93
N THR A 525 2.94 -27.54 -15.15
CA THR A 525 2.29 -26.70 -14.12
C THR A 525 0.84 -27.13 -13.84
N PHE A 526 0.26 -27.94 -14.72
CA PHE A 526 -1.14 -28.38 -14.72
C PHE A 526 -2.18 -27.25 -14.93
N LEU A 527 -1.72 -26.05 -15.28
CA LEU A 527 -2.58 -24.93 -15.65
C LEU A 527 -2.79 -24.95 -17.17
N GLU A 528 -4.05 -25.01 -17.58
CA GLU A 528 -4.44 -25.01 -18.99
C GLU A 528 -4.30 -23.59 -19.60
N TRP A 529 -4.45 -23.45 -20.91
CA TRP A 529 -4.30 -22.14 -21.56
C TRP A 529 -5.48 -21.20 -21.27
N TRP A 530 -6.71 -21.72 -21.17
CA TRP A 530 -7.91 -20.89 -21.03
C TRP A 530 -8.04 -20.20 -19.65
N PRO A 531 -7.64 -20.78 -18.49
CA PRO A 531 -7.64 -20.06 -17.22
C PRO A 531 -6.63 -18.90 -17.23
N MET A 532 -5.52 -19.01 -17.96
CA MET A 532 -4.59 -17.88 -18.11
C MET A 532 -5.30 -16.65 -18.69
N VAL A 533 -6.13 -16.84 -19.72
CA VAL A 533 -6.93 -15.75 -20.31
C VAL A 533 -7.88 -15.15 -19.28
N ILE A 534 -8.53 -15.99 -18.47
CA ILE A 534 -9.44 -15.53 -17.40
C ILE A 534 -8.68 -14.74 -16.34
N ALA A 535 -7.50 -15.19 -15.93
CA ALA A 535 -6.65 -14.45 -14.98
C ALA A 535 -6.35 -13.04 -15.50
N MET A 536 -6.02 -12.89 -16.78
CA MET A 536 -5.78 -11.59 -17.42
C MET A 536 -7.03 -10.72 -17.47
N LEU A 537 -8.20 -11.31 -17.76
CA LEU A 537 -9.47 -10.58 -17.76
C LEU A 537 -9.82 -10.06 -16.35
N ILE A 538 -9.58 -10.86 -15.30
CA ILE A 538 -9.78 -10.43 -13.92
C ILE A 538 -8.87 -9.23 -13.61
N SER A 539 -7.57 -9.32 -13.92
CA SER A 539 -6.64 -8.20 -13.71
C SER A 539 -7.12 -6.95 -14.44
N LEU A 540 -7.53 -7.06 -15.71
CA LEU A 540 -7.98 -5.93 -16.52
C LEU A 540 -9.24 -5.26 -15.96
N VAL A 541 -10.25 -6.04 -15.57
CA VAL A 541 -11.53 -5.52 -15.06
C VAL A 541 -11.34 -4.81 -13.73
N PHE A 542 -10.53 -5.37 -12.84
CA PHE A 542 -10.33 -4.80 -11.50
C PHE A 542 -9.25 -3.71 -11.45
N LEU A 543 -8.43 -3.55 -12.48
CA LEU A 543 -7.35 -2.57 -12.50
C LEU A 543 -7.84 -1.13 -12.32
N ILE A 544 -8.89 -0.72 -13.03
CA ILE A 544 -9.41 0.66 -12.92
C ILE A 544 -10.09 0.90 -11.56
N PRO A 545 -11.06 0.07 -11.11
CA PRO A 545 -11.69 0.23 -9.80
C PRO A 545 -10.67 0.28 -8.65
N LEU A 546 -9.73 -0.68 -8.62
CA LEU A 546 -8.74 -0.76 -7.56
C LEU A 546 -7.70 0.34 -7.66
N GLY A 547 -7.32 0.75 -8.87
CA GLY A 547 -6.43 1.89 -9.08
C GLY A 547 -7.02 3.22 -8.65
N MET A 548 -8.32 3.43 -8.83
CA MET A 548 -9.00 4.63 -8.33
C MET A 548 -9.04 4.65 -6.80
N ILE A 549 -9.42 3.53 -6.18
CA ILE A 549 -9.42 3.41 -4.71
C ILE A 549 -8.01 3.65 -4.16
N GLN A 550 -6.98 3.02 -4.73
CA GLN A 550 -5.60 3.22 -4.29
C GLN A 550 -5.12 4.65 -4.52
N GLY A 551 -5.43 5.26 -5.67
CA GLY A 551 -5.05 6.63 -6.00
C GLY A 551 -5.69 7.69 -5.09
N ILE A 552 -6.91 7.46 -4.61
CA ILE A 552 -7.62 8.37 -3.70
C ILE A 552 -7.26 8.11 -2.24
N THR A 553 -7.19 6.83 -1.84
CA THR A 553 -7.15 6.42 -0.42
C THR A 553 -5.76 6.02 0.07
N ASN A 554 -4.84 5.69 -0.84
CA ASN A 554 -3.55 5.04 -0.58
C ASN A 554 -3.62 3.57 -0.12
N ILE A 555 -4.79 2.93 -0.11
CA ILE A 555 -4.93 1.49 0.20
C ILE A 555 -4.97 0.67 -1.08
N GLN A 556 -4.08 -0.32 -1.17
CA GLN A 556 -4.12 -1.33 -2.24
C GLN A 556 -4.90 -2.56 -1.76
N ILE A 557 -6.04 -2.83 -2.42
CA ILE A 557 -6.84 -4.03 -2.16
C ILE A 557 -6.32 -5.18 -3.00
N GLY A 558 -6.16 -6.35 -2.38
CA GLY A 558 -5.66 -7.56 -3.05
C GLY A 558 -6.72 -8.36 -3.79
N LEU A 559 -6.33 -8.99 -4.91
CA LEU A 559 -7.17 -9.94 -5.66
C LEU A 559 -6.88 -11.42 -5.33
N ASN A 560 -5.93 -11.68 -4.43
CA ASN A 560 -5.46 -13.02 -4.06
C ASN A 560 -6.60 -14.02 -3.85
N VAL A 561 -7.50 -13.69 -2.91
CA VAL A 561 -8.61 -14.57 -2.53
C VAL A 561 -9.61 -14.77 -3.67
N LEU A 562 -9.86 -13.75 -4.51
CA LEU A 562 -10.75 -13.91 -5.68
C LEU A 562 -10.19 -14.91 -6.66
N THR A 563 -8.91 -14.74 -7.00
CA THR A 563 -8.25 -15.58 -8.00
C THR A 563 -8.16 -17.03 -7.52
N GLU A 564 -7.86 -17.23 -6.23
CA GLU A 564 -7.85 -18.52 -5.54
C GLU A 564 -9.24 -19.18 -5.53
N PHE A 565 -10.27 -18.41 -5.19
CA PHE A 565 -11.66 -18.87 -5.17
C PHE A 565 -12.11 -19.33 -6.56
N MET A 566 -11.85 -18.55 -7.61
CA MET A 566 -12.27 -18.88 -8.98
C MET A 566 -11.55 -20.13 -9.51
N ILE A 567 -10.22 -20.18 -9.44
CA ILE A 567 -9.47 -21.31 -10.00
C ILE A 567 -9.73 -22.60 -9.22
N GLY A 568 -10.00 -22.51 -7.91
CA GLY A 568 -10.34 -23.68 -7.11
C GLY A 568 -11.65 -24.36 -7.52
N TYR A 569 -12.59 -23.63 -8.14
CA TYR A 569 -13.78 -24.22 -8.77
C TYR A 569 -13.52 -24.66 -10.23
N MET A 570 -12.65 -23.96 -10.95
CA MET A 570 -12.35 -24.22 -12.36
C MET A 570 -11.45 -25.44 -12.57
N LEU A 571 -10.42 -25.59 -11.74
CA LEU A 571 -9.40 -26.65 -11.80
C LEU A 571 -9.11 -27.18 -10.38
N PRO A 572 -10.08 -27.86 -9.73
CA PRO A 572 -9.92 -28.37 -8.38
C PRO A 572 -8.81 -29.43 -8.28
N GLY A 573 -8.11 -29.48 -7.14
CA GLY A 573 -7.11 -30.50 -6.83
C GLY A 573 -5.72 -30.26 -7.46
N ARG A 574 -5.49 -29.10 -8.08
CA ARG A 574 -4.24 -28.74 -8.78
C ARG A 574 -3.55 -27.53 -8.11
N PRO A 575 -2.73 -27.73 -7.07
CA PRO A 575 -2.18 -26.62 -6.28
C PRO A 575 -1.15 -25.75 -7.03
N ILE A 576 -0.29 -26.33 -7.87
CA ILE A 576 0.68 -25.56 -8.68
C ILE A 576 -0.06 -24.68 -9.70
N ALA A 577 -1.10 -25.23 -10.34
CA ALA A 577 -1.92 -24.47 -11.28
C ALA A 577 -2.62 -23.29 -10.61
N MET A 578 -3.15 -23.50 -9.40
CA MET A 578 -3.71 -22.44 -8.56
C MET A 578 -2.68 -21.34 -8.30
N MET A 579 -1.48 -21.71 -7.82
CA MET A 579 -0.42 -20.73 -7.50
C MET A 579 -0.02 -19.89 -8.71
N CYS A 580 0.11 -20.50 -9.90
CA CYS A 580 0.37 -19.77 -11.13
C CYS A 580 -0.80 -18.84 -11.51
N PHE A 581 -2.05 -19.32 -11.47
CA PHE A 581 -3.23 -18.53 -11.81
C PHE A 581 -3.39 -17.32 -10.88
N LYS A 582 -3.26 -17.53 -9.56
CA LYS A 582 -3.30 -16.46 -8.55
C LYS A 582 -2.27 -15.39 -8.86
N THR A 583 -1.02 -15.79 -9.07
CA THR A 583 0.08 -14.84 -9.30
C THR A 583 -0.15 -14.04 -10.57
N TYR A 584 -0.54 -14.69 -11.68
CA TYR A 584 -0.85 -13.95 -12.90
C TYR A 584 -2.09 -13.06 -12.76
N GLY A 585 -3.14 -13.48 -12.04
CA GLY A 585 -4.35 -12.67 -11.85
C GLY A 585 -4.17 -11.49 -10.89
N TYR A 586 -3.40 -11.65 -9.82
CA TYR A 586 -3.18 -10.61 -8.80
C TYR A 586 -1.97 -9.72 -9.11
N ILE A 587 -0.79 -10.30 -9.33
CA ILE A 587 0.46 -9.53 -9.43
C ILE A 587 0.51 -8.69 -10.69
N THR A 588 -0.09 -9.15 -11.78
CA THR A 588 -0.27 -8.33 -12.98
C THR A 588 -0.95 -7.00 -12.65
N MET A 589 -2.01 -7.02 -11.83
CA MET A 589 -2.70 -5.81 -11.40
C MET A 589 -1.87 -5.02 -10.39
N ALA A 590 -1.30 -5.68 -9.37
CA ALA A 590 -0.53 -5.01 -8.33
C ALA A 590 0.70 -4.27 -8.90
N GLN A 591 1.40 -4.89 -9.86
CA GLN A 591 2.51 -4.28 -10.58
C GLN A 591 2.04 -3.15 -11.49
N ALA A 592 0.93 -3.35 -12.23
CA ALA A 592 0.35 -2.28 -13.04
C ALA A 592 0.08 -1.02 -12.21
N LEU A 593 -0.50 -1.16 -11.01
CA LEU A 593 -0.75 -0.05 -10.10
C LEU A 593 0.54 0.57 -9.55
N GLY A 594 1.56 -0.23 -9.23
CA GLY A 594 2.88 0.27 -8.85
C GLY A 594 3.52 1.12 -9.95
N PHE A 595 3.46 0.67 -11.20
CA PHE A 595 3.97 1.43 -12.34
C PHE A 595 3.17 2.73 -12.58
N VAL A 596 1.85 2.70 -12.43
CA VAL A 596 0.98 3.89 -12.52
C VAL A 596 1.32 4.89 -11.41
N GLN A 597 1.54 4.42 -10.18
CA GLN A 597 1.96 5.27 -9.05
C GLN A 597 3.27 6.00 -9.34
N ASP A 598 4.25 5.31 -9.92
CA ASP A 598 5.51 5.92 -10.37
C ASP A 598 5.32 6.91 -11.52
N MET A 599 4.42 6.63 -12.47
CA MET A 599 4.07 7.59 -13.52
C MET A 599 3.47 8.86 -12.90
N LYS A 600 2.67 8.75 -11.83
CA LYS A 600 2.17 9.91 -11.07
C LYS A 600 3.31 10.62 -10.34
N LEU A 601 4.25 9.90 -9.74
CA LEU A 601 5.45 10.50 -9.15
C LEU A 601 6.24 11.30 -10.21
N GLY A 602 6.39 10.76 -11.42
CA GLY A 602 7.04 11.42 -12.55
C GLY A 602 6.28 12.64 -13.04
N HIS A 603 4.95 12.57 -13.04
CA HIS A 603 4.07 13.69 -13.32
C HIS A 603 4.27 14.84 -12.31
N TYR A 604 4.37 14.53 -11.01
CA TYR A 604 4.62 15.54 -9.97
C TYR A 604 6.03 16.13 -9.99
N LEU A 605 7.05 15.35 -10.37
CA LEU A 605 8.44 15.79 -10.47
C LEU A 605 8.84 16.26 -11.88
N LYS A 606 7.88 16.26 -12.83
CA LYS A 606 8.05 16.69 -14.22
C LYS A 606 9.18 15.94 -14.95
N VAL A 607 9.24 14.62 -14.72
CA VAL A 607 10.18 13.72 -15.38
C VAL A 607 9.64 13.31 -16.76
N PRO A 608 10.44 13.36 -17.84
CA PRO A 608 9.98 12.99 -19.18
C PRO A 608 9.41 11.57 -19.25
N PRO A 609 8.17 11.35 -19.74
CA PRO A 609 7.49 10.05 -19.68
C PRO A 609 8.21 8.92 -20.42
N LYS A 610 8.85 9.21 -21.57
CA LYS A 610 9.64 8.22 -22.31
C LYS A 610 10.82 7.68 -21.49
N VAL A 611 11.43 8.52 -20.66
CA VAL A 611 12.57 8.14 -19.82
C VAL A 611 12.07 7.31 -18.64
N THR A 612 10.96 7.72 -18.01
CA THR A 612 10.29 6.93 -16.98
C THR A 612 9.95 5.53 -17.48
N PHE A 613 9.41 5.40 -18.69
CA PHE A 613 9.09 4.10 -19.29
C PHE A 613 10.31 3.15 -19.31
N TRP A 614 11.42 3.59 -19.91
CA TRP A 614 12.60 2.75 -20.05
C TRP A 614 13.28 2.47 -18.71
N ALA A 615 13.33 3.47 -17.82
CA ALA A 615 13.92 3.32 -16.49
C ALA A 615 13.21 2.22 -15.69
N GLN A 616 11.89 2.24 -15.65
CA GLN A 616 11.10 1.22 -14.96
C GLN A 616 11.28 -0.15 -15.63
N PHE A 617 11.11 -0.23 -16.96
CA PHE A 617 11.15 -1.50 -17.67
C PHE A 617 12.49 -2.24 -17.55
N ILE A 618 13.60 -1.53 -17.78
CA ILE A 618 14.95 -2.12 -17.72
C ILE A 618 15.29 -2.52 -16.29
N ALA A 619 14.94 -1.69 -15.31
CA ALA A 619 15.20 -2.01 -13.90
C ALA A 619 14.41 -3.26 -13.45
N THR A 620 13.13 -3.39 -13.84
CA THR A 620 12.32 -4.58 -13.52
C THR A 620 12.89 -5.86 -14.15
N ILE A 621 13.33 -5.82 -15.42
CA ILE A 621 14.01 -6.96 -16.06
C ILE A 621 15.26 -7.34 -15.27
N TRP A 622 16.09 -6.35 -14.95
CA TRP A 622 17.35 -6.58 -14.24
C TRP A 622 17.13 -7.15 -12.84
N SER A 623 16.19 -6.57 -12.08
CA SER A 623 15.78 -7.05 -10.76
C SER A 623 15.29 -8.49 -10.80
N SER A 624 14.50 -8.86 -11.82
CA SER A 624 14.03 -10.24 -12.00
C SER A 624 15.19 -11.23 -12.14
N ILE A 625 16.24 -10.86 -12.89
CA ILE A 625 17.46 -11.66 -13.04
C ILE A 625 18.19 -11.77 -11.70
N VAL A 626 18.46 -10.64 -11.04
CA VAL A 626 19.22 -10.59 -9.78
C VAL A 626 18.52 -11.41 -8.69
N GLN A 627 17.20 -11.29 -8.55
CA GLN A 627 16.46 -12.02 -7.53
C GLN A 627 16.47 -13.53 -7.77
N VAL A 628 16.34 -14.00 -9.01
CA VAL A 628 16.46 -15.44 -9.32
C VAL A 628 17.88 -15.95 -9.05
N LEU A 629 18.91 -15.15 -9.32
CA LEU A 629 20.30 -15.51 -9.00
C LEU A 629 20.50 -15.66 -7.49
N VAL A 630 20.05 -14.68 -6.70
CA VAL A 630 20.17 -14.73 -5.23
C VAL A 630 19.34 -15.87 -4.64
N TYR A 631 18.13 -16.10 -5.17
CA TYR A 631 17.28 -17.23 -4.77
C TYR A 631 17.99 -18.58 -4.94
N ASN A 632 18.57 -18.84 -6.12
CA ASN A 632 19.28 -20.09 -6.37
C ASN A 632 20.59 -20.19 -5.59
N TRP A 633 21.28 -19.06 -5.40
CA TRP A 633 22.45 -19.00 -4.53
C TRP A 633 22.10 -19.39 -3.09
N ALA A 634 21.02 -18.82 -2.54
CA ALA A 634 20.57 -19.11 -1.18
C ALA A 634 20.23 -20.60 -1.01
N LEU A 635 19.49 -21.18 -1.97
CA LEU A 635 19.16 -22.61 -1.97
C LEU A 635 20.37 -23.56 -2.05
N SER A 636 21.51 -23.09 -2.56
CA SER A 636 22.70 -23.92 -2.75
C SER A 636 23.73 -23.74 -1.63
N ASN A 637 23.71 -22.60 -0.94
CA ASN A 637 24.72 -22.22 0.06
C ASN A 637 24.19 -22.22 1.49
N ILE A 638 22.87 -22.12 1.70
CA ILE A 638 22.26 -22.19 3.02
C ILE A 638 21.79 -23.65 3.24
N PRO A 639 22.47 -24.44 4.08
CA PRO A 639 22.03 -25.81 4.37
C PRO A 639 20.69 -25.77 5.10
N ASP A 640 19.80 -26.74 4.90
CA ASP A 640 18.49 -26.84 5.59
C ASP A 640 17.60 -25.59 5.50
N LEU A 641 17.64 -24.89 4.35
CA LEU A 641 16.80 -23.73 4.09
C LEU A 641 15.31 -24.07 4.25
N CYS A 642 14.57 -23.20 4.93
CA CYS A 642 13.14 -23.32 5.28
C CYS A 642 12.81 -24.38 6.34
N SER A 643 13.80 -25.01 6.98
CA SER A 643 13.57 -25.80 8.20
C SER A 643 13.18 -24.91 9.38
N SER A 644 12.31 -25.40 10.27
CA SER A 644 11.98 -24.70 11.53
C SER A 644 13.20 -24.52 12.43
N ASP A 645 14.14 -25.46 12.35
CA ASP A 645 15.30 -25.54 13.24
C ASP A 645 16.55 -24.90 12.63
N GLN A 646 16.36 -24.10 11.57
CA GLN A 646 17.46 -23.41 10.91
C GLN A 646 18.17 -22.44 11.86
N VAL A 647 19.47 -22.64 12.05
CA VAL A 647 20.31 -21.89 13.01
C VAL A 647 20.27 -20.39 12.73
N SER A 648 20.27 -19.98 11.46
CA SER A 648 20.21 -18.57 11.05
C SER A 648 18.78 -18.10 10.74
N HIS A 649 17.75 -18.77 11.24
CA HIS A 649 16.33 -18.39 11.11
C HIS A 649 15.82 -18.14 9.67
N TYR A 650 16.44 -18.77 8.67
CA TYR A 650 15.89 -18.82 7.31
C TYR A 650 14.75 -19.85 7.20
N THR A 651 13.63 -19.55 7.85
CA THR A 651 12.44 -20.43 7.95
C THR A 651 11.39 -20.17 6.86
N CYS A 652 11.61 -19.20 5.96
CA CYS A 652 10.80 -18.94 4.77
C CYS A 652 9.30 -18.67 5.04
N PRO A 653 8.95 -17.63 5.81
CA PRO A 653 7.57 -17.37 6.24
C PRO A 653 6.60 -17.14 5.08
N GLY A 654 7.01 -16.43 4.01
CA GLY A 654 6.19 -16.17 2.83
C GLY A 654 5.75 -17.45 2.12
N ALA A 655 6.70 -18.35 1.85
CA ALA A 655 6.41 -19.65 1.25
C ALA A 655 5.51 -20.54 2.11
N SER A 656 5.53 -20.39 3.44
CA SER A 656 4.65 -21.15 4.35
C SER A 656 3.18 -20.74 4.25
N VAL A 657 2.91 -19.43 4.23
CA VAL A 657 1.56 -18.89 3.99
C VAL A 657 1.05 -19.32 2.62
N TYR A 658 1.92 -19.25 1.60
CA TYR A 658 1.61 -19.71 0.25
C TYR A 658 1.33 -21.20 0.15
N GLY A 659 2.14 -22.02 0.81
CA GLY A 659 1.93 -23.47 0.91
C GLY A 659 0.58 -23.77 1.53
N THR A 660 0.25 -23.13 2.66
CA THR A 660 -1.05 -23.27 3.34
C THR A 660 -2.22 -22.84 2.45
N ALA A 661 -2.10 -21.69 1.79
CA ALA A 661 -3.12 -21.21 0.84
C ALA A 661 -3.29 -22.16 -0.36
N SER A 662 -2.19 -22.76 -0.84
CA SER A 662 -2.21 -23.75 -1.93
C SER A 662 -2.99 -25.01 -1.60
N VAL A 663 -2.95 -25.42 -0.33
CA VAL A 663 -3.71 -26.57 0.16
C VAL A 663 -5.18 -26.19 0.27
N LEU A 664 -5.48 -25.04 0.87
CA LEU A 664 -6.86 -24.62 1.12
C LEU A 664 -7.63 -24.40 -0.18
N TRP A 665 -7.09 -23.58 -1.07
CA TRP A 665 -7.78 -23.14 -2.28
C TRP A 665 -7.51 -24.01 -3.51
N GLY A 666 -6.31 -24.58 -3.61
CA GLY A 666 -5.89 -25.37 -4.77
C GLY A 666 -6.16 -26.86 -4.59
N LEU A 667 -5.73 -27.43 -3.47
CA LEU A 667 -5.80 -28.87 -3.23
C LEU A 667 -7.20 -29.33 -2.77
N ILE A 668 -7.65 -28.86 -1.60
CA ILE A 668 -8.98 -29.18 -1.04
C ILE A 668 -10.08 -28.51 -1.88
N GLY A 669 -9.88 -27.21 -2.14
CA GLY A 669 -10.75 -26.41 -2.99
C GLY A 669 -11.92 -25.77 -2.25
N PRO A 670 -12.44 -24.64 -2.77
CA PRO A 670 -13.47 -23.83 -2.12
C PRO A 670 -14.82 -24.53 -2.00
N ALA A 671 -15.13 -25.49 -2.88
CA ALA A 671 -16.38 -26.25 -2.84
C ALA A 671 -16.57 -27.00 -1.52
N ARG A 672 -15.49 -27.56 -0.96
CA ARG A 672 -15.52 -28.35 0.29
C ARG A 672 -15.51 -27.49 1.56
N ILE A 673 -15.04 -26.25 1.45
CA ILE A 673 -14.82 -25.36 2.59
C ILE A 673 -15.96 -24.35 2.73
N PHE A 674 -16.35 -23.74 1.61
CA PHE A 674 -17.33 -22.67 1.53
C PHE A 674 -18.62 -23.10 0.80
N GLY A 675 -18.69 -24.28 0.19
CA GLY A 675 -19.87 -24.75 -0.53
C GLY A 675 -21.08 -25.00 0.37
N ALA A 676 -22.23 -25.32 -0.23
CA ALA A 676 -23.46 -25.58 0.52
C ALA A 676 -23.27 -26.76 1.50
N GLY A 677 -23.58 -26.55 2.78
CA GLY A 677 -23.41 -27.56 3.83
C GLY A 677 -21.99 -27.66 4.40
N ALA A 678 -21.01 -26.94 3.84
CA ALA A 678 -19.65 -26.91 4.37
C ALA A 678 -19.53 -26.03 5.64
N THR A 679 -18.48 -26.25 6.42
CA THR A 679 -18.21 -25.57 7.70
C THR A 679 -18.30 -24.04 7.60
N TYR A 680 -17.76 -23.45 6.54
CA TYR A 680 -17.68 -22.00 6.36
C TYR A 680 -18.65 -21.44 5.31
N SER A 681 -19.70 -22.20 4.98
CA SER A 681 -20.71 -21.81 3.98
C SER A 681 -21.36 -20.45 4.23
N ALA A 682 -21.57 -20.08 5.50
CA ALA A 682 -22.15 -18.80 5.89
C ALA A 682 -21.31 -17.58 5.49
N LEU A 683 -20.00 -17.74 5.23
CA LEU A 683 -19.17 -16.63 4.76
C LEU A 683 -19.58 -16.16 3.35
N GLN A 684 -20.27 -16.98 2.55
CA GLN A 684 -20.76 -16.56 1.24
C GLN A 684 -21.75 -15.39 1.32
N TYR A 685 -22.45 -15.18 2.45
CA TYR A 685 -23.33 -14.02 2.65
C TYR A 685 -22.56 -12.69 2.61
N PHE A 686 -21.24 -12.71 2.80
CA PHE A 686 -20.42 -11.51 2.68
C PHE A 686 -20.41 -10.95 1.25
N TRP A 687 -20.61 -11.76 0.21
CA TRP A 687 -20.81 -11.27 -1.15
C TRP A 687 -22.02 -10.35 -1.28
N LEU A 688 -23.14 -10.75 -0.68
CA LEU A 688 -24.36 -9.95 -0.67
C LEU A 688 -24.20 -8.70 0.19
N MET A 689 -23.55 -8.86 1.34
CA MET A 689 -23.25 -7.76 2.25
C MET A 689 -22.39 -6.68 1.56
N GLY A 690 -21.32 -7.10 0.87
CA GLY A 690 -20.44 -6.20 0.13
C GLY A 690 -21.13 -5.47 -1.00
N ALA A 691 -22.07 -6.12 -1.70
CA ALA A 691 -22.88 -5.47 -2.72
C ALA A 691 -23.93 -4.51 -2.15
N ALA A 692 -24.58 -4.86 -1.04
CA ALA A 692 -25.71 -4.10 -0.48
C ALA A 692 -25.28 -2.79 0.20
N PHE A 693 -24.19 -2.82 0.97
CA PHE A 693 -23.79 -1.68 1.80
C PHE A 693 -23.42 -0.41 1.02
N PRO A 694 -22.65 -0.45 -0.07
CA PRO A 694 -22.43 0.72 -0.93
C PRO A 694 -23.72 1.33 -1.45
N VAL A 695 -24.71 0.51 -1.84
CA VAL A 695 -26.03 0.96 -2.31
C VAL A 695 -26.78 1.70 -1.20
N ILE A 696 -26.83 1.10 0.00
CA ILE A 696 -27.49 1.70 1.17
C ILE A 696 -26.86 3.05 1.51
N THR A 697 -25.54 3.13 1.55
CA THR A 697 -24.83 4.38 1.84
C THR A 697 -25.03 5.43 0.77
N TYR A 698 -25.10 5.05 -0.52
CA TYR A 698 -25.39 6.00 -1.60
C TYR A 698 -26.74 6.69 -1.42
N PHE A 699 -27.81 5.92 -1.15
CA PHE A 699 -29.14 6.49 -0.92
C PHE A 699 -29.20 7.29 0.39
N ALA A 700 -28.53 6.84 1.44
CA ALA A 700 -28.45 7.56 2.71
C ALA A 700 -27.70 8.91 2.57
N ALA A 701 -26.57 8.92 1.86
CA ALA A 701 -25.80 10.14 1.61
C ALA A 701 -26.56 11.13 0.72
N LYS A 702 -27.34 10.64 -0.25
CA LYS A 702 -28.23 11.49 -1.07
C LYS A 702 -29.38 12.10 -0.23
N ARG A 703 -29.90 11.38 0.76
CA ARG A 703 -30.96 11.86 1.65
C ARG A 703 -30.45 12.87 2.69
N TRP A 704 -29.21 12.69 3.16
CA TRP A 704 -28.55 13.52 4.18
C TRP A 704 -27.14 13.96 3.71
N PRO A 705 -27.04 14.93 2.79
CA PRO A 705 -25.77 15.29 2.14
C PRO A 705 -24.73 15.89 3.10
N SER A 706 -25.16 16.58 4.16
CA SER A 706 -24.27 17.17 5.18
C SER A 706 -23.84 16.18 6.28
N SER A 707 -24.34 14.94 6.25
CA SER A 707 -24.04 13.94 7.28
C SER A 707 -22.64 13.33 7.06
N PRO A 708 -21.91 12.96 8.13
CA PRO A 708 -20.63 12.26 8.01
C PRO A 708 -20.74 10.90 7.30
N ILE A 709 -21.95 10.38 7.07
CA ILE A 709 -22.22 9.16 6.26
C ILE A 709 -21.56 9.22 4.88
N ARG A 710 -21.40 10.42 4.29
CA ARG A 710 -20.74 10.59 2.99
C ARG A 710 -19.30 10.09 2.97
N TYR A 711 -18.61 10.08 4.11
CA TYR A 711 -17.23 9.64 4.22
C TYR A 711 -17.08 8.13 4.43
N LEU A 712 -18.19 7.38 4.52
CA LEU A 712 -18.13 5.92 4.61
C LEU A 712 -17.73 5.33 3.25
N HIS A 713 -16.67 4.52 3.27
CA HIS A 713 -16.11 3.91 2.08
C HIS A 713 -16.00 2.39 2.28
N TRP A 714 -17.07 1.67 1.93
CA TRP A 714 -17.21 0.23 2.19
C TRP A 714 -16.09 -0.67 1.63
N PRO A 715 -15.54 -0.43 0.43
CA PRO A 715 -14.36 -1.17 -0.01
C PRO A 715 -13.16 -1.07 0.95
N ILE A 716 -13.00 0.06 1.66
CA ILE A 716 -11.94 0.23 2.66
C ILE A 716 -12.34 -0.37 4.01
N ILE A 717 -13.60 -0.24 4.42
CA ILE A 717 -14.09 -0.88 5.65
C ILE A 717 -13.91 -2.40 5.58
N PHE A 718 -14.19 -3.01 4.42
CA PHE A 718 -13.99 -4.44 4.22
C PHE A 718 -12.53 -4.82 3.90
N GLY A 719 -11.86 -4.05 3.04
CA GLY A 719 -10.57 -4.44 2.46
C GLY A 719 -9.34 -3.86 3.14
N GLY A 720 -9.50 -2.80 3.94
CA GLY A 720 -8.38 -2.10 4.58
C GLY A 720 -7.61 -2.97 5.58
N SER A 721 -8.28 -3.96 6.18
CA SER A 721 -7.71 -4.94 7.12
C SER A 721 -7.18 -6.22 6.45
N GLY A 722 -6.91 -6.19 5.15
CA GLY A 722 -6.53 -7.38 4.37
C GLY A 722 -5.22 -8.06 4.77
N GLN A 723 -4.40 -7.45 5.63
CA GLN A 723 -3.16 -8.04 6.16
C GLN A 723 -3.37 -8.79 7.48
N ILE A 724 -4.60 -8.90 8.01
CA ILE A 724 -4.89 -9.71 9.20
C ILE A 724 -5.33 -11.12 8.77
N PRO A 725 -4.57 -12.19 9.04
CA PRO A 725 -3.15 -12.28 9.43
C PRO A 725 -2.19 -12.17 8.20
N PRO A 726 -0.86 -11.91 8.37
CA PRO A 726 -0.03 -12.02 9.58
C PRO A 726 -0.07 -10.83 10.54
N ALA A 727 -0.59 -9.67 10.13
CA ALA A 727 -0.79 -8.54 11.04
C ALA A 727 -1.84 -8.88 12.09
N THR A 728 -1.77 -8.25 13.26
CA THR A 728 -2.79 -8.41 14.30
C THR A 728 -3.65 -7.16 14.39
N VAL A 729 -4.79 -7.29 15.08
CA VAL A 729 -5.67 -6.15 15.37
C VAL A 729 -4.91 -5.06 16.13
N TYR A 730 -4.00 -5.46 17.02
CA TYR A 730 -3.11 -4.54 17.73
C TYR A 730 -2.31 -3.63 16.77
N ASN A 731 -1.68 -4.18 15.73
CA ASN A 731 -0.94 -3.37 14.75
C ASN A 731 -1.83 -2.31 14.07
N TYR A 732 -3.02 -2.71 13.65
CA TYR A 732 -3.97 -1.82 12.97
C TYR A 732 -4.53 -0.72 13.88
N LEU A 733 -4.77 -1.03 15.16
CA LEU A 733 -5.22 -0.04 16.13
C LEU A 733 -4.08 0.94 16.46
N CYS A 734 -2.83 0.48 16.62
CA CYS A 734 -1.65 1.34 16.79
C CYS A 734 -1.49 2.29 15.60
N TRP A 735 -1.55 1.76 14.38
CA TRP A 735 -1.52 2.54 13.15
C TRP A 735 -2.65 3.57 13.08
N GLY A 736 -3.86 3.17 13.45
CA GLY A 736 -5.04 4.04 13.51
C GLY A 736 -4.87 5.21 14.48
N VAL A 737 -4.36 4.95 15.69
CA VAL A 737 -4.12 5.99 16.71
C VAL A 737 -3.12 7.03 16.21
N VAL A 738 -1.98 6.59 15.67
CA VAL A 738 -0.96 7.49 15.12
C VAL A 738 -1.53 8.30 13.95
N GLY A 739 -2.19 7.64 13.00
CA GLY A 739 -2.77 8.29 11.83
C GLY A 739 -3.84 9.33 12.17
N ILE A 740 -4.76 9.00 13.08
CA ILE A 740 -5.81 9.93 13.53
C ILE A 740 -5.21 11.13 14.27
N PHE A 741 -4.12 10.94 15.03
CA PHE A 741 -3.43 12.03 15.70
C PHE A 741 -2.80 13.01 14.70
N PHE A 742 -1.99 12.53 13.75
CA PHE A 742 -1.31 13.40 12.78
C PHE A 742 -2.28 14.00 11.75
N ASN A 743 -3.15 13.19 11.14
CA ASN A 743 -4.03 13.63 10.05
C ASN A 743 -5.36 14.21 10.54
N GLY A 744 -5.74 13.98 11.81
CA GLY A 744 -6.95 14.53 12.42
C GLY A 744 -6.65 15.70 13.36
N PHE A 745 -5.96 15.45 14.47
CA PHE A 745 -5.71 16.48 15.48
C PHE A 745 -4.69 17.52 15.01
N LEU A 746 -3.52 17.07 14.56
CA LEU A 746 -2.40 17.96 14.21
C LEU A 746 -2.69 18.77 12.94
N LYS A 747 -3.25 18.13 11.89
CA LYS A 747 -3.69 18.80 10.67
C LYS A 747 -4.71 19.93 10.92
N ARG A 748 -5.66 19.73 11.84
CA ARG A 748 -6.68 20.75 12.18
C ARG A 748 -6.13 21.88 13.04
N ARG A 749 -5.32 21.57 14.05
CA ARG A 749 -4.83 22.58 15.02
C ARG A 749 -3.59 23.34 14.54
N TYR A 750 -2.72 22.66 13.80
CA TYR A 750 -1.40 23.14 13.36
C TYR A 750 -1.19 22.88 11.85
N LYS A 751 -2.11 23.40 11.03
CA LYS A 751 -2.16 23.16 9.58
C LYS A 751 -0.86 23.50 8.85
N ALA A 752 -0.19 24.60 9.20
CA ALA A 752 1.08 25.00 8.57
C ALA A 752 2.24 24.07 8.94
N TRP A 753 2.30 23.59 10.19
CA TRP A 753 3.26 22.54 10.58
C TRP A 753 3.01 21.25 9.79
N TRP A 754 1.76 20.82 9.70
CA TRP A 754 1.39 19.59 8.98
C TRP A 754 1.80 19.66 7.51
N ALA A 755 1.45 20.75 6.82
CA ALA A 755 1.79 20.95 5.40
C ALA A 755 3.30 20.91 5.14
N ARG A 756 4.10 21.37 6.10
CA ARG A 756 5.54 21.51 5.92
C ARG A 756 6.34 20.29 6.36
N TYR A 757 5.95 19.64 7.44
CA TYR A 757 6.77 18.64 8.11
C TYR A 757 6.15 17.25 8.16
N ASN A 758 4.83 17.06 8.04
CA ASN A 758 4.18 15.75 8.25
C ASN A 758 4.79 14.65 7.37
N TYR A 759 4.87 14.87 6.07
CA TYR A 759 5.46 13.88 5.15
C TYR A 759 6.97 13.69 5.34
N ILE A 760 7.66 14.70 5.85
CA ILE A 760 9.09 14.61 6.19
C ILE A 760 9.29 13.80 7.48
N THR A 761 8.42 13.98 8.47
CA THR A 761 8.40 13.19 9.69
C THR A 761 8.17 11.72 9.35
N SER A 762 7.20 11.43 8.49
CA SER A 762 6.94 10.08 7.96
C SER A 762 8.19 9.46 7.34
N ALA A 763 8.78 10.16 6.35
CA ALA A 763 9.96 9.68 5.66
C ALA A 763 11.16 9.51 6.61
N GLY A 764 11.34 10.41 7.58
CA GLY A 764 12.43 10.37 8.54
C GLY A 764 12.32 9.22 9.53
N LEU A 765 11.11 8.97 10.07
CA LEU A 765 10.85 7.84 10.97
C LEU A 765 11.09 6.51 10.26
N ASP A 766 10.52 6.33 9.06
CA ASP A 766 10.70 5.15 8.22
C ASP A 766 12.17 4.91 7.86
N THR A 767 12.87 5.96 7.39
CA THR A 767 14.28 5.82 6.97
C THR A 767 15.20 5.49 8.13
N GLY A 768 15.03 6.15 9.28
CA GLY A 768 15.80 5.84 10.48
C GLY A 768 15.54 4.42 10.98
N LEU A 769 14.28 3.95 10.91
CA LEU A 769 13.91 2.59 11.27
C LEU A 769 14.58 1.57 10.33
N TYR A 770 14.46 1.72 9.01
CA TYR A 770 15.01 0.74 8.06
C TYR A 770 16.54 0.66 8.12
N ILE A 771 17.24 1.79 8.26
CA ILE A 771 18.69 1.79 8.49
C ILE A 771 18.99 1.08 9.81
N GLY A 772 18.25 1.40 10.87
CA GLY A 772 18.39 0.76 12.17
C GLY A 772 18.21 -0.76 12.12
N LEU A 773 17.11 -1.23 11.52
CA LEU A 773 16.82 -2.65 11.32
C LEU A 773 17.88 -3.35 10.49
N PHE A 774 18.42 -2.69 9.45
CA PHE A 774 19.54 -3.21 8.67
C PHE A 774 20.77 -3.46 9.58
N PHE A 775 21.13 -2.51 10.43
CA PHE A 775 22.25 -2.70 11.37
C PHE A 775 21.93 -3.74 12.44
N VAL A 776 20.72 -3.77 12.98
CA VAL A 776 20.28 -4.80 13.94
C VAL A 776 20.37 -6.19 13.33
N PHE A 777 19.94 -6.37 12.07
CA PHE A 777 20.07 -7.64 11.36
C PHE A 777 21.52 -8.10 11.28
N PHE A 778 22.43 -7.27 10.76
CA PHE A 778 23.83 -7.68 10.57
C PHE A 778 24.63 -7.78 11.87
N ILE A 779 24.40 -6.90 12.83
CA ILE A 779 25.16 -6.88 14.08
C ILE A 779 24.64 -7.94 15.04
N VAL A 780 23.31 -8.02 15.23
CA VAL A 780 22.69 -8.85 16.25
C VAL A 780 22.22 -10.19 15.70
N GLN A 781 21.35 -10.19 14.69
CA GLN A 781 20.66 -11.41 14.23
C GLN A 781 21.62 -12.35 13.48
N TYR A 782 22.38 -11.81 12.52
CA TYR A 782 23.30 -12.58 11.68
C TYR A 782 24.48 -13.16 12.46
N ASN A 783 25.03 -12.41 13.43
CA ASN A 783 26.12 -12.89 14.29
C ASN A 783 25.62 -13.70 15.50
N SER A 784 24.30 -13.89 15.64
CA SER A 784 23.66 -14.56 16.78
C SER A 784 24.15 -14.03 18.14
N LEU A 785 24.28 -12.70 18.27
CA LEU A 785 24.72 -12.08 19.52
C LEU A 785 23.69 -12.35 20.62
N THR A 786 24.16 -12.76 21.79
CA THR A 786 23.31 -12.97 22.95
C THR A 786 22.82 -11.64 23.50
N LEU A 787 21.50 -11.45 23.44
CA LEU A 787 20.84 -10.24 23.94
C LEU A 787 20.85 -10.18 25.47
N PRO A 788 20.85 -8.96 26.06
CA PRO A 788 20.72 -8.79 27.50
C PRO A 788 19.47 -9.51 28.02
N GLN A 789 19.65 -10.41 28.99
CA GLN A 789 18.57 -11.22 29.56
C GLN A 789 17.94 -10.46 30.73
N TRP A 790 16.73 -9.94 30.53
CA TRP A 790 15.92 -9.29 31.56
C TRP A 790 14.44 -9.30 31.16
N PHE A 791 13.56 -8.80 32.03
CA PHE A 791 12.11 -8.92 31.90
C PHE A 791 11.54 -8.54 30.52
N MET A 792 12.04 -7.48 29.86
CA MET A 792 11.50 -7.03 28.57
C MET A 792 12.13 -7.73 27.36
N ASN A 793 13.02 -8.71 27.53
CA ASN A 793 13.59 -9.47 26.42
C ASN A 793 13.19 -10.94 26.51
N PRO A 794 13.05 -11.65 25.38
CA PRO A 794 12.76 -13.08 25.39
C PRO A 794 13.96 -13.85 25.98
N PRO A 795 13.70 -14.98 26.66
CA PRO A 795 14.73 -15.79 27.27
C PRO A 795 15.56 -16.51 26.19
N ALA A 796 16.89 -16.43 26.27
CA ALA A 796 17.80 -17.01 25.26
C ALA A 796 17.70 -18.54 25.15
N ASP A 797 17.28 -19.21 26.22
CA ASP A 797 17.11 -20.66 26.32
C ASP A 797 15.65 -21.10 26.13
N GLY A 798 14.73 -20.16 25.84
CA GLY A 798 13.30 -20.44 25.74
C GLY A 798 12.68 -20.97 27.03
N ASN A 799 13.37 -20.82 28.18
CA ASN A 799 12.94 -21.45 29.42
C ASN A 799 11.62 -20.82 29.92
N PRO A 800 10.53 -21.60 29.99
CA PRO A 800 9.22 -21.10 30.38
C PRO A 800 9.15 -20.69 31.86
N ASN A 801 10.15 -21.05 32.67
CA ASN A 801 10.19 -20.77 34.11
C ASN A 801 10.74 -19.37 34.46
N ILE A 802 11.26 -18.62 33.48
CA ILE A 802 11.77 -17.26 33.70
C ILE A 802 10.61 -16.28 33.52
N THR A 803 10.20 -15.56 34.57
CA THR A 803 9.17 -14.53 34.43
C THR A 803 9.68 -13.38 33.55
N ASN A 804 9.13 -13.24 32.36
CA ASN A 804 9.42 -12.17 31.41
C ASN A 804 8.16 -11.77 30.64
N ALA A 805 8.26 -10.72 29.82
CA ALA A 805 7.16 -10.16 29.04
C ALA A 805 6.55 -11.15 28.02
N PHE A 806 7.28 -12.21 27.66
CA PHE A 806 6.92 -13.17 26.62
C PHE A 806 6.41 -14.52 27.16
N ASN A 807 6.73 -14.88 28.40
CA ASN A 807 6.25 -16.11 29.04
C ASN A 807 4.80 -15.95 29.56
N ASN A 808 3.85 -15.92 28.63
CA ASN A 808 2.42 -15.82 28.89
C ASN A 808 1.62 -16.67 27.88
N LEU A 809 0.34 -16.91 28.13
CA LEU A 809 -0.49 -17.76 27.25
C LEU A 809 -0.65 -17.18 25.84
N ASP A 810 -0.58 -15.86 25.67
CA ASP A 810 -0.73 -15.20 24.37
C ASP A 810 0.48 -15.43 23.46
N SER A 811 1.69 -15.09 23.92
CA SER A 811 2.92 -15.26 23.12
C SER A 811 3.16 -16.73 22.75
N ASN A 812 2.70 -17.66 23.60
CA ASN A 812 2.82 -19.10 23.38
C ASN A 812 1.70 -19.67 22.50
N GLY A 813 0.71 -18.85 22.07
CA GLY A 813 -0.47 -19.31 21.34
C GLY A 813 -1.34 -20.30 22.12
N ALA A 814 -1.18 -20.36 23.44
CA ALA A 814 -1.82 -21.33 24.33
C ALA A 814 -3.13 -20.83 24.96
N ALA A 815 -3.58 -19.62 24.59
CA ALA A 815 -4.83 -19.02 25.07
C ALA A 815 -6.09 -19.63 24.42
N ILE A 816 -6.19 -20.96 24.43
CA ILE A 816 -7.28 -21.76 23.84
C ILE A 816 -8.27 -22.17 24.94
N LYS A 817 -9.57 -22.10 24.64
CA LYS A 817 -10.64 -22.28 25.65
C LYS A 817 -10.90 -23.74 25.97
N SER A 818 -10.83 -24.61 24.95
CA SER A 818 -11.10 -26.04 25.10
C SER A 818 -9.95 -26.84 24.52
N THR A 819 -9.42 -27.76 25.33
CA THR A 819 -8.42 -28.75 24.92
C THR A 819 -9.09 -30.11 24.75
N LEU A 820 -8.63 -30.88 23.78
CA LEU A 820 -9.14 -32.23 23.52
C LEU A 820 -8.48 -33.24 24.46
N ALA A 821 -9.23 -34.28 24.83
CA ALA A 821 -8.65 -35.47 25.44
C ALA A 821 -7.80 -36.24 24.41
N PRO A 822 -6.80 -37.03 24.82
CA PRO A 822 -5.98 -37.82 23.90
C PRO A 822 -6.85 -38.72 23.00
N GLY A 823 -6.72 -38.58 21.68
CA GLY A 823 -7.47 -39.34 20.69
C GLY A 823 -8.90 -38.84 20.39
N ALA A 824 -9.34 -37.75 21.03
CA ALA A 824 -10.61 -37.11 20.70
C ALA A 824 -10.46 -36.14 19.52
N THR A 825 -11.53 -36.02 18.73
CA THR A 825 -11.62 -35.06 17.60
C THR A 825 -12.79 -34.10 17.81
N PHE A 826 -12.72 -32.92 17.19
CA PHE A 826 -13.84 -31.99 17.06
C PHE A 826 -14.19 -31.77 15.58
N GLY A 827 -15.38 -31.25 15.31
CA GLY A 827 -15.83 -31.00 13.95
C GLY A 827 -17.04 -31.84 13.52
N PRO A 828 -17.42 -31.76 12.23
CA PRO A 828 -18.44 -32.63 11.67
C PRO A 828 -17.94 -34.09 11.62
N SER A 829 -18.83 -35.05 11.80
CA SER A 829 -18.48 -36.49 11.73
C SER A 829 -18.25 -37.01 10.31
N HIS A 830 -18.71 -36.26 9.30
CA HIS A 830 -18.57 -36.57 7.89
C HIS A 830 -18.24 -35.31 7.09
N TRP A 831 -17.35 -35.44 6.10
CA TRP A 831 -16.95 -34.38 5.18
C TRP A 831 -16.61 -34.99 3.81
N GLU A 832 -16.73 -34.18 2.74
CA GLU A 832 -16.50 -34.61 1.35
C GLU A 832 -15.40 -33.83 0.65
#